data_AF-A0A416W5A5-F1
#
_entry.id   AF-A0A416W5A5-F1
#
_cell.length_a   1.000
_cell.length_b   1.000
_cell.length_c   1.000
_cell.angle_alpha   90.00
_cell.angle_beta   90.00
_cell.angle_gamma   90.00
#
_symmetry.space_group_name_H-M   'P 1'
#
loop_
_entity.id
_entity.type
_entity.pdbx_description
1 polymer ?
#
loop_
_entity_poly.entity_id
_entity_poly.type
_entity_poly.pdbx_seq_one_letter_code
_entity_poly.pdbx_strand_id
1 'polypeptide(L)'
;MAFINLLKHRLSHFKIKKIISGKTKGSISIYLSIVMVAVMLFISVVSESGRINVVYSESKSFTYMAADSVMAGYARQVFDEYGLLLVWENQNTEEELKKYIQANINMADLNGMGTNFMSTRLKNIEMDKVEYVTDNGEKLLLSQIASYTKYAAGATAAEELIKLFNKYEKRSDEKTDSVADVFDEKISENDSKELQNLVKDIDELIVKIKDVEKEKKLINAVSRIIERNVSSKNNDKVEKKYRSLRKILDKKAGMISRAIDQGKDYEGKKAAYLRESGYTSGEKDFVEENTLILKKMVGILQEEKALDVSKLESIVPENINILNSSMSLLHNYINETESLKENQITEEDNRNKSIYESAKELLQKGLLSLVTDDVSDISNASISDLNLPSKKENTEKNGKTDLTDRALLALYGKRKFGNYISKIKDHDLSYEMEYIISGKSSDRDNLTEVVKKIVGIRNVMNLGYLLTDSVKMSQLTFIASSAATAIGLPFLEPVIKAVLIEAWSLGEAVADVKGLLKGNEVVFIKDKISWKTDIKNLLGGSIKNDKNSKKLSLNYEQYCMMLMMIADGNKSLFRIMDLIQLNIQKKYNSKFQMSKCFSGMKFKAVYEIEPLFVAMPWVLNNLNESNGSYTYKVKCDMKY
;
A
#
# COMPACT_ATOMS: atom_id res chain seq x y z
N MET A 1 -2.33 80.10 36.87
CA MET A 1 -2.90 81.22 37.66
C MET A 1 -1.94 82.38 37.92
N ALA A 2 -0.60 82.21 37.90
CA ALA A 2 0.35 83.32 38.09
C ALA A 2 0.44 84.32 36.92
N PHE A 3 0.08 83.91 35.70
CA PHE A 3 0.12 84.76 34.49
C PHE A 3 -0.99 85.83 34.43
N ILE A 4 -2.11 85.60 35.13
CA ILE A 4 -3.29 86.49 35.09
C ILE A 4 -3.11 87.70 36.02
N ASN A 5 -2.40 87.55 37.15
CA ASN A 5 -2.15 88.66 38.07
C ASN A 5 -1.06 89.63 37.58
N LEU A 6 -0.12 89.15 36.76
CA LEU A 6 0.92 89.99 36.15
C LEU A 6 0.37 90.91 35.04
N LEU A 7 -0.74 90.52 34.40
CA LEU A 7 -1.44 91.35 33.41
C LEU A 7 -2.29 92.45 34.05
N LYS A 8 -2.86 92.23 35.25
CA LYS A 8 -3.70 93.23 35.93
C LYS A 8 -2.90 94.44 36.45
N HIS A 9 -1.65 94.24 36.89
CA HIS A 9 -0.83 95.32 37.44
C HIS A 9 -0.22 96.23 36.35
N ARG A 10 -0.06 95.74 35.11
CA ARG A 10 0.47 96.55 33.99
C ARG A 10 -0.59 97.44 33.31
N LEU A 11 -1.87 97.23 33.58
CA LEU A 11 -2.97 97.95 32.92
C LEU A 11 -3.46 99.20 33.69
N SER A 12 -3.00 99.46 34.91
CA SER A 12 -3.48 100.60 35.72
C SER A 12 -2.81 101.95 35.43
N HIS A 13 -1.77 102.01 34.60
CA HIS A 13 -1.01 103.25 34.35
C HIS A 13 -1.25 103.95 33.00
N PHE A 14 -2.12 103.43 32.14
CA PHE A 14 -2.46 104.13 30.88
C PHE A 14 -3.72 104.99 31.05
N LYS A 15 -3.52 106.24 31.49
CA LYS A 15 -4.54 107.31 31.41
C LYS A 15 -4.85 107.60 29.94
N ILE A 16 -6.02 107.16 29.50
CA ILE A 16 -6.61 107.49 28.20
C ILE A 16 -6.95 109.00 28.20
N LYS A 17 -6.12 109.80 27.51
CA LYS A 17 -6.50 111.16 27.09
C LYS A 17 -7.09 111.06 25.68
N LYS A 18 -8.40 111.24 25.63
CA LYS A 18 -9.31 111.41 24.50
C LYS A 18 -8.64 112.01 23.23
N ILE A 19 -8.48 111.19 22.19
CA ILE A 19 -8.39 111.64 20.79
C ILE A 19 -9.38 110.77 20.00
N ILE A 20 -10.59 111.27 19.82
CA ILE A 20 -11.51 110.81 18.78
C ILE A 20 -11.35 111.81 17.63
N SER A 21 -10.63 111.40 16.57
CA SER A 21 -10.71 111.98 15.23
C SER A 21 -9.75 111.22 14.31
N GLY A 22 -10.30 110.36 13.45
CA GLY A 22 -9.54 109.64 12.41
C GLY A 22 -10.13 108.27 12.09
N LYS A 23 -11.03 108.19 11.10
CA LYS A 23 -11.51 106.91 10.54
C LYS A 23 -10.32 106.18 9.87
N THR A 24 -9.71 105.22 10.57
CA THR A 24 -8.70 104.32 10.01
C THR A 24 -9.35 103.32 9.04
N LYS A 25 -9.28 103.61 7.73
CA LYS A 25 -9.85 102.77 6.66
C LYS A 25 -9.06 101.47 6.35
N GLY A 26 -8.04 101.11 7.15
CA GLY A 26 -7.16 99.95 6.89
C GLY A 26 -7.37 98.72 7.78
N SER A 27 -8.12 98.80 8.89
CA SER A 27 -8.27 97.68 9.84
C SER A 27 -9.12 96.53 9.32
N ILE A 28 -10.16 96.84 8.54
CA ILE A 28 -11.05 95.85 7.93
C ILE A 28 -10.31 95.03 6.86
N SER A 29 -9.43 95.68 6.09
CA SER A 29 -8.63 95.00 5.06
C SER A 29 -7.66 93.98 5.65
N ILE A 30 -7.01 94.29 6.79
CA ILE A 30 -6.10 93.35 7.47
C ILE A 30 -6.88 92.11 7.96
N TYR A 31 -8.04 92.32 8.59
CA TYR A 31 -8.87 91.21 9.06
C TYR A 31 -9.39 90.35 7.90
N LEU A 32 -9.85 90.99 6.81
CA LEU A 32 -10.29 90.31 5.59
C LEU A 32 -9.16 89.48 4.96
N SER A 33 -7.93 90.01 4.90
CA SER A 33 -6.77 89.27 4.40
C SER A 33 -6.46 88.03 5.25
N ILE A 34 -6.53 88.13 6.59
CA ILE A 34 -6.31 86.99 7.49
C ILE A 34 -7.40 85.91 7.29
N VAL A 35 -8.67 86.33 7.19
CA VAL A 35 -9.79 85.41 6.93
C VAL A 35 -9.64 84.74 5.56
N MET A 36 -9.26 85.49 4.52
CA MET A 36 -9.07 84.96 3.17
C MET A 36 -7.93 83.93 3.12
N VAL A 37 -6.82 84.20 3.81
CA VAL A 37 -5.71 83.25 3.98
C VAL A 37 -6.18 81.99 4.71
N ALA A 38 -6.94 82.12 5.79
CA ALA A 38 -7.47 80.98 6.54
C ALA A 38 -8.41 80.11 5.69
N VAL A 39 -9.29 80.73 4.90
CA VAL A 39 -10.19 80.03 3.97
C VAL A 39 -9.39 79.32 2.87
N MET A 40 -8.37 79.97 2.29
CA MET A 40 -7.50 79.35 1.29
C MET A 40 -6.74 78.14 1.85
N LEU A 41 -6.23 78.23 3.08
CA LEU A 41 -5.58 77.10 3.76
C LEU A 41 -6.57 75.96 4.00
N PHE A 42 -7.79 76.27 4.44
CA PHE A 42 -8.83 75.26 4.65
C PHE A 42 -9.18 74.53 3.35
N ILE A 43 -9.42 75.27 2.25
CA ILE A 43 -9.69 74.68 0.93
C ILE A 43 -8.50 73.82 0.49
N SER A 44 -7.27 74.30 0.67
CA SER A 44 -6.06 73.57 0.28
C SER A 44 -5.92 72.24 1.04
N VAL A 45 -6.20 72.22 2.34
CA VAL A 45 -6.17 70.99 3.16
C VAL A 45 -7.29 70.02 2.77
N VAL A 46 -8.50 70.51 2.50
CA VAL A 46 -9.62 69.67 2.05
C VAL A 46 -9.34 69.08 0.67
N SER A 47 -8.83 69.88 -0.27
CA SER A 47 -8.40 69.42 -1.60
C SER A 47 -7.26 68.41 -1.52
N GLU A 48 -6.26 68.64 -0.66
CA GLU A 48 -5.16 67.69 -0.46
C GLU A 48 -5.66 66.36 0.13
N SER A 49 -6.55 66.41 1.12
CA SER A 49 -7.17 65.21 1.69
C SER A 49 -7.98 64.42 0.65
N GLY A 50 -8.79 65.12 -0.16
CA GLY A 50 -9.51 64.51 -1.28
C GLY A 50 -8.58 63.85 -2.28
N ARG A 51 -7.48 64.52 -2.65
CA ARG A 51 -6.45 63.99 -3.54
C ARG A 51 -5.78 62.75 -2.97
N ILE A 52 -5.30 62.78 -1.72
CA ILE A 52 -4.65 61.62 -1.07
C ILE A 52 -5.56 60.39 -1.09
N ASN A 53 -6.86 60.56 -0.83
CA ASN A 53 -7.83 59.46 -0.89
C ASN A 53 -7.99 58.89 -2.30
N VAL A 54 -8.06 59.74 -3.33
CA VAL A 54 -8.11 59.30 -4.73
C VAL A 54 -6.83 58.53 -5.09
N VAL A 55 -5.67 59.08 -4.76
CA VAL A 55 -4.37 58.46 -5.04
C VAL A 55 -4.20 57.11 -4.33
N TYR A 56 -4.66 57.00 -3.09
CA TYR A 56 -4.69 55.74 -2.36
C TYR A 56 -5.53 54.68 -3.11
N SER A 57 -6.71 55.09 -3.62
CA SER A 57 -7.58 54.22 -4.41
C SER A 57 -6.95 53.80 -5.75
N GLU A 58 -6.32 54.74 -6.47
CA GLU A 58 -5.59 54.44 -7.72
C GLU A 58 -4.41 53.51 -7.46
N SER A 59 -3.64 53.76 -6.40
CA SER A 59 -2.51 52.92 -6.01
C SER A 59 -2.94 51.49 -5.67
N LYS A 60 -4.14 51.32 -5.10
CA LYS A 60 -4.73 50.00 -4.93
C LYS A 60 -4.97 49.37 -6.30
N SER A 61 -5.59 50.09 -7.24
CA SER A 61 -5.78 49.61 -8.62
C SER A 61 -4.47 49.21 -9.29
N PHE A 62 -3.44 50.08 -9.26
CA PHE A 62 -2.12 49.82 -9.86
C PHE A 62 -1.46 48.58 -9.28
N THR A 63 -1.57 48.38 -7.96
CA THR A 63 -1.01 47.21 -7.26
C THR A 63 -1.72 45.92 -7.67
N TYR A 64 -3.06 45.89 -7.67
CA TYR A 64 -3.81 44.69 -8.03
C TYR A 64 -3.71 44.37 -9.52
N MET A 65 -3.74 45.37 -10.41
CA MET A 65 -3.53 45.15 -11.85
C MET A 65 -2.13 44.62 -12.16
N ALA A 66 -1.11 45.08 -11.44
CA ALA A 66 0.24 44.55 -11.57
C ALA A 66 0.32 43.09 -11.07
N ALA A 67 -0.33 42.78 -9.95
CA ALA A 67 -0.43 41.42 -9.45
C ALA A 67 -1.14 40.50 -10.45
N ASP A 68 -2.28 40.95 -11.01
CA ASP A 68 -3.01 40.24 -12.07
C ASP A 68 -2.13 40.02 -13.31
N SER A 69 -1.32 41.01 -13.68
CA SER A 69 -0.41 40.91 -14.84
C SER A 69 0.68 39.86 -14.63
N VAL A 70 1.27 39.81 -13.44
CA VAL A 70 2.25 38.76 -13.08
C VAL A 70 1.58 37.38 -13.05
N MET A 71 0.41 37.26 -12.43
CA MET A 71 -0.35 36.00 -12.38
C MET A 71 -0.93 35.61 -13.75
N ALA A 72 -1.11 36.53 -14.69
CA ALA A 72 -1.46 36.20 -16.07
C ALA A 72 -0.29 35.54 -16.81
N GLY A 73 0.95 35.73 -16.34
CA GLY A 73 2.17 35.10 -16.84
C GLY A 73 2.34 33.62 -16.46
N TYR A 74 1.25 32.90 -16.20
CA TYR A 74 1.32 31.48 -15.87
C TYR A 74 1.98 30.66 -16.98
N ALA A 75 2.61 29.55 -16.59
CA ALA A 75 3.23 28.58 -17.48
C ALA A 75 2.15 27.92 -18.34
N ARG A 76 1.90 28.50 -19.52
CA ARG A 76 0.84 28.08 -20.43
C ARG A 76 0.90 26.59 -20.77
N GLN A 77 2.08 26.03 -21.00
CA GLN A 77 2.25 24.61 -21.31
C GLN A 77 1.80 23.70 -20.16
N VAL A 78 2.02 24.14 -18.91
CA VAL A 78 1.56 23.42 -17.72
C VAL A 78 0.02 23.49 -17.63
N PHE A 79 -0.58 24.64 -17.92
CA PHE A 79 -2.02 24.77 -17.96
C PHE A 79 -2.67 23.93 -19.09
N ASP A 80 -2.12 24.01 -20.30
CA ASP A 80 -2.67 23.34 -21.48
C ASP A 80 -2.58 21.80 -21.35
N GLU A 81 -1.45 21.25 -20.91
CA GLU A 81 -1.27 19.80 -20.77
C GLU A 81 -1.83 19.24 -19.45
N TYR A 82 -1.70 19.97 -18.33
CA TYR A 82 -1.98 19.47 -16.98
C TYR A 82 -3.17 20.14 -16.28
N GLY A 83 -3.67 21.28 -16.78
CA GLY A 83 -4.82 21.98 -16.20
C GLY A 83 -4.50 22.73 -14.91
N LEU A 84 -3.23 23.09 -14.69
CA LEU A 84 -2.75 23.74 -13.46
C LEU A 84 -2.33 25.18 -13.76
N LEU A 85 -2.76 26.12 -12.93
CA LEU A 85 -2.36 27.53 -13.02
C LEU A 85 -1.19 27.77 -12.09
N LEU A 86 -0.01 27.92 -12.68
CA LEU A 86 1.26 28.11 -11.98
C LEU A 86 2.10 29.16 -12.70
N VAL A 87 2.61 30.16 -11.99
CA VAL A 87 3.58 31.11 -12.53
C VAL A 87 4.98 30.49 -12.43
N TRP A 88 5.69 30.39 -13.55
CA TRP A 88 7.07 29.94 -13.56
C TRP A 88 8.00 31.15 -13.43
N GLU A 89 8.63 31.29 -12.26
CA GLU A 89 9.52 32.42 -11.96
C GLU A 89 10.85 32.29 -12.72
N ASN A 90 10.90 32.90 -13.90
CA ASN A 90 12.10 33.01 -14.73
C ASN A 90 12.90 34.31 -14.45
N GLN A 91 12.20 35.35 -13.97
CA GLN A 91 12.69 36.65 -13.55
C GLN A 91 12.22 36.91 -12.13
N ASN A 92 12.90 37.78 -11.39
CA ASN A 92 12.52 38.04 -10.00
C ASN A 92 11.10 38.66 -9.95
N THR A 93 10.18 38.01 -9.23
CA THR A 93 8.78 38.45 -9.12
C THR A 93 8.65 39.90 -8.62
N GLU A 94 9.53 40.33 -7.70
CA GLU A 94 9.54 41.70 -7.18
C GLU A 94 9.87 42.73 -8.27
N GLU A 95 10.79 42.40 -9.18
CA GLU A 95 11.17 43.27 -10.29
C GLU A 95 10.04 43.40 -11.32
N GLU A 96 9.35 42.30 -11.62
CA GLU A 96 8.18 42.32 -12.50
C GLU A 96 7.04 43.16 -11.91
N LEU A 97 6.75 42.99 -10.62
CA LEU A 97 5.75 43.81 -9.92
C LEU A 97 6.12 45.30 -9.96
N LYS A 98 7.39 45.65 -9.70
CA LYS A 98 7.89 47.04 -9.80
C LYS A 98 7.66 47.60 -11.20
N LYS A 99 8.00 46.83 -12.24
CA LYS A 99 7.83 47.21 -13.64
C LYS A 99 6.36 47.46 -13.97
N TYR A 100 5.46 46.54 -13.64
CA TYR A 100 4.04 46.69 -13.94
C TYR A 100 3.37 47.82 -13.14
N ILE A 101 3.69 47.97 -11.85
CA ILE A 101 3.17 49.09 -11.06
C ILE A 101 3.64 50.43 -11.64
N GLN A 102 4.92 50.54 -12.01
CA GLN A 102 5.43 51.78 -12.59
C GLN A 102 4.80 52.08 -13.96
N ALA A 103 4.57 51.05 -14.78
CA ALA A 103 3.85 51.20 -16.05
C ALA A 103 2.40 51.68 -15.83
N ASN A 104 1.72 51.16 -14.81
CA ASN A 104 0.36 51.57 -14.44
C ASN A 104 0.32 53.03 -13.94
N ILE A 105 1.28 53.46 -13.11
CA ILE A 105 1.41 54.87 -12.66
C ILE A 105 1.60 55.81 -13.85
N ASN A 106 2.42 55.41 -14.82
CA ASN A 106 2.74 56.22 -16.00
C ASN A 106 1.65 56.15 -17.10
N MET A 107 0.53 55.46 -16.84
CA MET A 107 -0.55 55.21 -17.82
C MET A 107 -0.04 54.62 -19.15
N ALA A 108 0.98 53.74 -19.09
CA ALA A 108 1.56 53.02 -20.23
C ALA A 108 2.29 53.84 -21.31
N ASP A 109 2.58 55.14 -21.11
CA ASP A 109 3.54 55.86 -21.96
C ASP A 109 4.96 55.74 -21.39
N LEU A 110 5.83 55.02 -22.10
CA LEU A 110 7.23 54.78 -21.73
C LEU A 110 8.19 55.83 -22.31
N ASN A 111 7.73 56.66 -23.26
CA ASN A 111 8.58 57.60 -24.01
C ASN A 111 8.24 59.07 -23.71
N GLY A 112 7.11 59.34 -23.07
CA GLY A 112 6.77 60.64 -22.50
C GLY A 112 6.72 60.58 -20.98
N MET A 113 6.94 61.73 -20.33
CA MET A 113 6.54 61.94 -18.93
C MET A 113 5.00 61.96 -18.92
N GLY A 114 4.38 60.79 -19.07
CA GLY A 114 2.94 60.59 -18.92
C GLY A 114 2.53 61.30 -17.65
N THR A 115 1.58 62.22 -17.75
CA THR A 115 1.31 63.21 -16.71
C THR A 115 0.92 62.46 -15.44
N ASN A 116 1.88 62.21 -14.56
CA ASN A 116 1.69 61.78 -13.18
C ASN A 116 1.05 62.95 -12.43
N PHE A 117 -0.18 63.27 -12.83
CA PHE A 117 -0.95 64.42 -12.39
C PHE A 117 -1.12 64.41 -10.87
N MET A 118 -1.08 63.21 -10.29
CA MET A 118 -1.20 62.96 -8.88
C MET A 118 0.13 62.88 -8.11
N SER A 119 1.29 63.00 -8.80
CA SER A 119 2.64 62.97 -8.20
C SER A 119 2.90 61.75 -7.30
N THR A 120 2.37 60.60 -7.70
CA THR A 120 2.49 59.32 -6.99
C THR A 120 3.69 58.55 -7.52
N ARG A 121 4.52 57.98 -6.64
CA ARG A 121 5.66 57.16 -7.03
C ARG A 121 5.68 55.86 -6.24
N LEU A 122 6.15 54.78 -6.87
CA LEU A 122 6.46 53.55 -6.14
C LEU A 122 7.85 53.70 -5.52
N LYS A 123 7.93 53.57 -4.19
CA LYS A 123 9.20 53.64 -3.45
C LYS A 123 9.91 52.29 -3.42
N ASN A 124 9.20 51.24 -3.00
CA ASN A 124 9.68 49.87 -3.04
C ASN A 124 8.51 48.87 -2.92
N ILE A 125 8.85 47.59 -3.03
CA ILE A 125 7.95 46.47 -2.77
C ILE A 125 8.53 45.65 -1.62
N GLU A 126 7.70 45.30 -0.65
CA GLU A 126 8.05 44.41 0.45
C GLU A 126 7.36 43.06 0.21
N MET A 127 8.13 42.04 -0.21
CA MET A 127 7.61 40.69 -0.41
C MET A 127 7.36 40.02 0.95
N ASP A 128 6.11 39.71 1.26
CA ASP A 128 5.73 39.04 2.51
C ASP A 128 5.86 37.51 2.37
N LYS A 129 5.35 36.95 1.27
CA LYS A 129 5.39 35.50 1.00
C LYS A 129 5.18 35.22 -0.49
N VAL A 130 5.92 34.26 -1.03
CA VAL A 130 5.62 33.61 -2.32
C VAL A 130 5.33 32.15 -2.05
N GLU A 131 4.19 31.65 -2.53
CA GLU A 131 3.71 30.28 -2.28
C GLU A 131 4.17 29.35 -3.41
N TYR A 132 5.45 28.98 -3.38
CA TYR A 132 6.02 27.99 -4.30
C TYR A 132 5.41 26.61 -4.04
N VAL A 133 5.17 25.86 -5.12
CA VAL A 133 4.47 24.55 -5.04
C VAL A 133 5.24 23.48 -4.26
N THR A 134 6.57 23.60 -4.17
CA THR A 134 7.43 22.66 -3.41
C THR A 134 7.70 23.10 -1.97
N ASP A 135 7.43 24.37 -1.64
CA ASP A 135 7.83 25.00 -0.38
C ASP A 135 6.57 25.62 0.27
N ASN A 136 5.65 24.76 0.74
CA ASN A 136 4.36 25.10 1.39
C ASN A 136 3.15 25.31 0.46
N GLY A 137 3.27 25.07 -0.85
CA GLY A 137 2.20 25.17 -1.84
C GLY A 137 1.52 23.84 -2.18
N GLU A 138 1.87 22.73 -1.52
CA GLU A 138 1.39 21.39 -1.88
C GLU A 138 -0.13 21.27 -1.72
N LYS A 139 -0.68 21.86 -0.65
CA LYS A 139 -2.12 21.89 -0.41
C LYS A 139 -2.87 22.68 -1.47
N LEU A 140 -2.29 23.79 -1.95
CA LEU A 140 -2.89 24.62 -2.98
C LEU A 140 -2.89 23.88 -4.32
N LEU A 141 -1.77 23.21 -4.64
CA LEU A 141 -1.67 22.35 -5.82
C LEU A 141 -2.65 21.17 -5.76
N LEU A 142 -2.76 20.49 -4.62
CA LEU A 142 -3.73 19.42 -4.41
C LEU A 142 -5.17 19.92 -4.59
N SER A 143 -5.49 21.11 -4.07
CA SER A 143 -6.80 21.74 -4.24
C SER A 143 -7.11 22.07 -5.71
N GLN A 144 -6.11 22.54 -6.48
CA GLN A 144 -6.25 22.75 -7.91
C GLN A 144 -6.52 21.43 -8.65
N ILE A 145 -5.74 20.37 -8.36
CA ILE A 145 -5.93 19.03 -8.93
C ILE A 145 -7.32 18.49 -8.58
N ALA A 146 -7.73 18.61 -7.32
CA ALA A 146 -9.04 18.17 -6.85
C ALA A 146 -10.17 18.91 -7.57
N SER A 147 -10.07 20.23 -7.71
CA SER A 147 -11.05 21.06 -8.43
C SER A 147 -11.12 20.72 -9.91
N TYR A 148 -9.96 20.59 -10.57
CA TYR A 148 -9.86 20.17 -11.97
C TYR A 148 -10.51 18.81 -12.18
N THR A 149 -10.19 17.82 -11.34
CA THR A 149 -10.70 16.46 -11.48
C THR A 149 -12.21 16.39 -11.20
N LYS A 150 -12.72 17.11 -10.20
CA LYS A 150 -14.17 17.20 -9.95
C LYS A 150 -14.92 17.76 -11.15
N TYR A 151 -14.36 18.77 -11.82
CA TYR A 151 -14.93 19.35 -13.04
C TYR A 151 -14.82 18.39 -14.23
N ALA A 152 -13.66 17.76 -14.44
CA ALA A 152 -13.35 17.00 -15.64
C ALA A 152 -13.83 15.53 -15.63
N ALA A 153 -13.93 14.91 -14.46
CA ALA A 153 -14.34 13.51 -14.28
C ALA A 153 -15.74 13.36 -13.67
N GLY A 154 -16.29 14.42 -13.08
CA GLY A 154 -17.54 14.38 -12.32
C GLY A 154 -17.34 13.82 -10.91
N ALA A 155 -18.11 14.34 -9.94
CA ALA A 155 -18.00 13.92 -8.53
C ALA A 155 -18.27 12.42 -8.32
N THR A 156 -19.10 11.81 -9.18
CA THR A 156 -19.49 10.39 -9.11
C THR A 156 -18.32 9.42 -9.35
N ALA A 157 -17.34 9.78 -10.18
CA ALA A 157 -16.21 8.91 -10.49
C ALA A 157 -15.30 8.66 -9.27
N ALA A 158 -15.12 9.69 -8.43
CA ALA A 158 -14.36 9.56 -7.19
C ALA A 158 -15.10 8.65 -6.20
N GLU A 159 -16.42 8.79 -6.08
CA GLU A 159 -17.23 7.92 -5.22
C GLU A 159 -17.21 6.46 -5.66
N GLU A 160 -17.27 6.18 -6.96
CA GLU A 160 -17.15 4.82 -7.51
C GLU A 160 -15.80 4.19 -7.20
N LEU A 161 -14.72 4.96 -7.35
CA LEU A 161 -13.38 4.50 -7.03
C LEU A 161 -13.20 4.24 -5.53
N ILE A 162 -13.76 5.10 -4.67
CA ILE A 162 -13.78 4.90 -3.21
C ILE A 162 -14.59 3.66 -2.85
N LYS A 163 -15.74 3.41 -3.48
CA LYS A 163 -16.52 2.18 -3.28
C LYS A 163 -15.72 0.94 -3.65
N LEU A 164 -14.97 1.00 -4.76
CA LEU A 164 -14.06 -0.07 -5.18
C LEU A 164 -12.95 -0.29 -4.15
N PHE A 165 -12.30 0.79 -3.69
CA PHE A 165 -11.24 0.75 -2.69
C PHE A 165 -11.72 0.16 -1.36
N ASN A 166 -12.86 0.60 -0.86
CA ASN A 166 -13.44 0.08 0.39
C ASN A 166 -13.82 -1.40 0.29
N LYS A 167 -14.18 -1.89 -0.90
CA LYS A 167 -14.42 -3.32 -1.13
C LYS A 167 -13.14 -4.14 -1.05
N TYR A 168 -12.00 -3.56 -1.43
CA TYR A 168 -10.68 -4.15 -1.24
C TYR A 168 -10.27 -4.14 0.25
N GLU A 169 -10.34 -2.98 0.91
CA GLU A 169 -9.87 -2.79 2.30
C GLU A 169 -10.59 -3.71 3.29
N LYS A 170 -11.92 -3.82 3.19
CA LYS A 170 -12.72 -4.75 4.01
C LYS A 170 -12.28 -6.20 3.93
N ARG A 171 -11.61 -6.59 2.84
CA ARG A 171 -11.21 -7.98 2.57
C ARG A 171 -9.72 -8.22 2.80
N SER A 172 -8.89 -7.16 2.82
CA SER A 172 -7.51 -7.27 3.28
C SER A 172 -7.41 -7.41 4.81
N ASP A 173 -8.39 -6.90 5.55
CA ASP A 173 -8.47 -7.03 7.02
C ASP A 173 -8.87 -8.44 7.50
N GLU A 174 -9.41 -9.28 6.61
CA GLU A 174 -9.59 -10.70 6.86
C GLU A 174 -8.21 -11.36 6.84
N LYS A 175 -7.56 -11.39 8.02
CA LYS A 175 -6.24 -12.00 8.26
C LYS A 175 -6.09 -13.31 7.50
N THR A 176 -5.38 -13.23 6.39
CA THR A 176 -4.70 -14.37 5.79
C THR A 176 -3.25 -14.17 6.19
N ASP A 177 -2.86 -14.79 7.31
CA ASP A 177 -1.45 -14.87 7.68
C ASP A 177 -0.71 -15.43 6.47
N SER A 178 0.21 -14.66 5.90
CA SER A 178 0.95 -15.09 4.73
C SER A 178 1.80 -16.28 5.12
N VAL A 179 1.43 -17.44 4.59
CA VAL A 179 2.18 -18.70 4.70
C VAL A 179 3.63 -18.54 4.21
N ALA A 180 3.89 -17.46 3.44
CA ALA A 180 5.20 -17.07 2.93
C ALA A 180 6.28 -16.81 4.00
N ASP A 181 5.92 -16.42 5.23
CA ASP A 181 6.92 -16.19 6.31
C ASP A 181 7.42 -17.50 6.95
N VAL A 182 6.91 -18.67 6.53
CA VAL A 182 7.27 -19.99 7.08
C VAL A 182 8.36 -20.70 6.26
N PHE A 183 8.76 -20.15 5.11
CA PHE A 183 9.79 -20.75 4.24
C PHE A 183 11.14 -20.08 4.38
N ASP A 184 11.68 -20.09 5.61
CA ASP A 184 13.13 -19.97 5.79
C ASP A 184 13.74 -21.37 5.68
N GLU A 185 14.49 -21.61 4.61
CA GLU A 185 15.30 -22.80 4.39
C GLU A 185 16.37 -22.93 5.49
N LYS A 186 16.00 -23.52 6.62
CA LYS A 186 16.93 -24.14 7.56
C LYS A 186 16.51 -25.58 7.80
N ILE A 187 16.73 -26.41 6.79
CA ILE A 187 16.57 -27.86 6.90
C ILE A 187 17.90 -28.50 6.53
N SER A 188 18.44 -29.29 7.45
CA SER A 188 19.58 -30.16 7.20
C SER A 188 19.11 -31.36 6.36
N GLU A 189 19.68 -31.55 5.17
CA GLU A 189 19.40 -32.70 4.28
C GLU A 189 19.68 -34.06 4.96
N ASN A 190 20.46 -34.07 6.05
CA ASN A 190 20.86 -35.30 6.72
C ASN A 190 19.75 -35.85 7.63
N ASP A 191 19.05 -34.96 8.34
CA ASP A 191 18.02 -35.35 9.32
C ASP A 191 16.74 -35.86 8.63
N SER A 192 16.43 -35.32 7.44
CA SER A 192 15.32 -35.80 6.62
C SER A 192 15.54 -37.22 6.08
N LYS A 193 16.78 -37.57 5.69
CA LYS A 193 17.14 -38.91 5.21
C LYS A 193 17.06 -39.97 6.31
N GLU A 194 17.48 -39.63 7.53
CA GLU A 194 17.41 -40.55 8.65
C GLU A 194 15.96 -40.89 9.01
N LEU A 195 15.08 -39.86 9.06
CA LEU A 195 13.64 -40.06 9.26
C LEU A 195 13.01 -40.89 8.14
N GLN A 196 13.35 -40.64 6.87
CA GLN A 196 12.85 -41.42 5.73
C GLN A 196 13.22 -42.91 5.82
N ASN A 197 14.48 -43.20 6.18
CA ASN A 197 14.94 -44.57 6.38
C ASN A 197 14.18 -45.26 7.51
N LEU A 198 13.91 -44.54 8.60
CA LEU A 198 13.19 -45.08 9.74
C LEU A 198 11.72 -45.39 9.39
N VAL A 199 11.04 -44.52 8.65
CA VAL A 199 9.68 -44.78 8.14
C VAL A 199 9.69 -46.02 7.26
N LYS A 200 10.65 -46.15 6.34
CA LYS A 200 10.78 -47.32 5.47
C LYS A 200 10.98 -48.61 6.26
N ASP A 201 11.88 -48.61 7.24
CA ASP A 201 12.14 -49.79 8.07
C ASP A 201 10.90 -50.21 8.88
N ILE A 202 10.16 -49.23 9.41
CA ILE A 202 8.89 -49.47 10.11
C ILE A 202 7.87 -50.09 9.15
N ASP A 203 7.68 -49.53 7.96
CA ASP A 203 6.74 -50.04 6.96
C ASP A 203 7.07 -51.48 6.54
N GLU A 204 8.35 -51.81 6.36
CA GLU A 204 8.77 -53.19 6.08
C GLU A 204 8.42 -54.17 7.21
N LEU A 205 8.43 -53.71 8.47
CA LEU A 205 7.96 -54.52 9.60
C LEU A 205 6.44 -54.62 9.62
N ILE A 206 5.72 -53.52 9.39
CA ILE A 206 4.25 -53.47 9.35
C ILE A 206 3.70 -54.44 8.32
N VAL A 207 4.23 -54.45 7.09
CA VAL A 207 3.81 -55.38 6.02
C VAL A 207 3.91 -56.84 6.48
N LYS A 208 5.02 -57.20 7.14
CA LYS A 208 5.24 -58.56 7.65
C LYS A 208 4.36 -58.88 8.87
N ILE A 209 4.05 -57.89 9.71
CA ILE A 209 3.15 -58.05 10.87
C ILE A 209 1.70 -58.24 10.39
N LYS A 210 1.31 -57.53 9.34
CA LYS A 210 -0.06 -57.51 8.82
C LYS A 210 -0.46 -58.77 8.05
N ASP A 211 0.50 -59.54 7.54
CA ASP A 211 0.25 -60.87 6.95
C ASP A 211 -0.21 -61.90 8.00
N VAL A 212 -1.52 -61.91 8.31
CA VAL A 212 -2.13 -62.77 9.34
C VAL A 212 -2.92 -63.97 8.79
N GLU A 213 -2.74 -64.33 7.52
CA GLU A 213 -3.56 -65.35 6.87
C GLU A 213 -3.43 -66.73 7.55
N LYS A 214 -2.23 -67.08 8.01
CA LYS A 214 -1.94 -68.35 8.69
C LYS A 214 -2.56 -68.38 10.08
N GLU A 215 -2.48 -67.28 10.82
CA GLU A 215 -3.06 -67.13 12.14
C GLU A 215 -4.57 -67.24 12.09
N LYS A 216 -5.23 -66.54 11.15
CA LYS A 216 -6.69 -66.68 10.93
C LYS A 216 -7.10 -68.13 10.67
N LYS A 217 -6.37 -68.84 9.80
CA LYS A 217 -6.63 -70.26 9.51
C LYS A 217 -6.50 -71.12 10.77
N LEU A 218 -5.50 -70.87 11.60
CA LEU A 218 -5.26 -71.63 12.84
C LEU A 218 -6.30 -71.30 13.92
N ILE A 219 -6.63 -70.03 14.15
CA ILE A 219 -7.64 -69.57 15.11
C ILE A 219 -8.99 -70.19 14.76
N ASN A 220 -9.46 -70.03 13.52
CA ASN A 220 -10.73 -70.61 13.06
C ASN A 220 -10.76 -72.14 13.17
N ALA A 221 -9.61 -72.79 12.95
CA ALA A 221 -9.50 -74.23 13.07
C ALA A 221 -9.50 -74.72 14.52
N VAL A 222 -9.05 -73.91 15.48
CA VAL A 222 -9.16 -74.19 16.92
C VAL A 222 -10.60 -73.92 17.39
N SER A 223 -11.19 -72.78 17.05
CA SER A 223 -12.59 -72.43 17.40
C SER A 223 -13.59 -73.49 16.92
N ARG A 224 -13.48 -73.97 15.68
CA ARG A 224 -14.34 -75.06 15.15
C ARG A 224 -14.19 -76.39 15.89
N ILE A 225 -13.03 -76.66 16.49
CA ILE A 225 -12.85 -77.89 17.28
C ILE A 225 -13.54 -77.74 18.64
N ILE A 226 -13.51 -76.53 19.22
CA ILE A 226 -14.21 -76.22 20.48
C ILE A 226 -15.73 -76.34 20.30
N GLU A 227 -16.28 -75.78 19.22
CA GLU A 227 -17.73 -75.80 18.91
C GLU A 227 -18.30 -77.21 18.69
N ARG A 228 -17.49 -78.18 18.27
CA ARG A 228 -17.94 -79.54 17.89
C ARG A 228 -17.99 -80.54 19.06
N ASN A 229 -18.00 -80.06 20.30
CA ASN A 229 -17.86 -80.82 21.54
C ASN A 229 -16.51 -81.56 21.63
N VAL A 230 -15.67 -81.11 22.56
CA VAL A 230 -14.33 -81.62 22.79
C VAL A 230 -14.38 -83.08 23.26
N SER A 231 -13.80 -83.99 22.48
CA SER A 231 -13.52 -85.37 22.90
C SER A 231 -12.04 -85.54 23.19
N SER A 232 -11.66 -86.46 24.08
CA SER A 232 -10.24 -86.71 24.44
C SER A 232 -9.34 -86.97 23.23
N LYS A 233 -9.87 -87.56 22.15
CA LYS A 233 -9.17 -87.81 20.88
C LYS A 233 -8.79 -86.54 20.10
N ASN A 234 -9.47 -85.43 20.34
CA ASN A 234 -9.23 -84.16 19.64
C ASN A 234 -8.26 -83.22 20.39
N ASN A 235 -7.92 -83.52 21.66
CA ASN A 235 -7.06 -82.68 22.50
C ASN A 235 -5.66 -82.49 21.88
N ASP A 236 -5.00 -83.58 21.46
CA ASP A 236 -3.70 -83.52 20.77
C ASP A 236 -3.73 -82.64 19.50
N LYS A 237 -4.87 -82.60 18.82
CA LYS A 237 -5.05 -81.83 17.57
C LYS A 237 -5.22 -80.35 17.85
N VAL A 238 -5.95 -79.99 18.90
CA VAL A 238 -6.08 -78.60 19.37
C VAL A 238 -4.74 -78.10 19.87
N GLU A 239 -4.08 -78.87 20.72
CA GLU A 239 -2.79 -78.51 21.31
C GLU A 239 -1.71 -78.30 20.24
N LYS A 240 -1.56 -79.21 19.27
CA LYS A 240 -0.60 -79.05 18.17
C LYS A 240 -0.86 -77.78 17.35
N LYS A 241 -2.13 -77.48 17.05
CA LYS A 241 -2.51 -76.28 16.30
C LYS A 241 -2.27 -75.00 17.10
N TYR A 242 -2.63 -75.00 18.38
CA TYR A 242 -2.41 -73.87 19.27
C TYR A 242 -0.91 -73.62 19.50
N ARG A 243 -0.10 -74.66 19.75
CA ARG A 243 1.38 -74.54 19.83
C ARG A 243 1.98 -73.98 18.54
N SER A 244 1.44 -74.37 17.38
CA SER A 244 1.88 -73.84 16.09
C SER A 244 1.51 -72.36 15.92
N LEU A 245 0.29 -71.98 16.32
CA LEU A 245 -0.18 -70.59 16.36
C LEU A 245 0.70 -69.75 17.29
N ARG A 246 0.97 -70.23 18.50
CA ARG A 246 1.79 -69.54 19.49
C ARG A 246 3.22 -69.29 19.01
N LYS A 247 3.85 -70.26 18.31
CA LYS A 247 5.16 -70.05 17.68
C LYS A 247 5.15 -68.92 16.65
N ILE A 248 4.08 -68.78 15.88
CA ILE A 248 3.93 -67.68 14.90
C ILE A 248 3.76 -66.34 15.64
N LEU A 249 2.90 -66.30 16.66
CA LEU A 249 2.65 -65.10 17.47
C LEU A 249 3.90 -64.64 18.22
N ASP A 250 4.69 -65.54 18.80
CA ASP A 250 5.93 -65.19 19.51
C ASP A 250 6.98 -64.60 18.53
N LYS A 251 7.06 -65.13 17.29
CA LYS A 251 7.90 -64.55 16.24
C LYS A 251 7.43 -63.14 15.87
N LYS A 252 6.12 -62.94 15.73
CA LYS A 252 5.53 -61.61 15.44
C LYS A 252 5.68 -60.64 16.61
N ALA A 253 5.60 -61.09 17.85
CA ALA A 253 5.82 -60.25 19.03
C ALA A 253 7.20 -59.58 19.01
N GLY A 254 8.25 -60.30 18.58
CA GLY A 254 9.59 -59.72 18.40
C GLY A 254 9.68 -58.72 17.24
N MET A 255 8.82 -58.82 16.23
CA MET A 255 8.71 -57.82 15.15
C MET A 255 7.94 -56.59 15.61
N ILE A 256 6.83 -56.80 16.32
CA ILE A 256 5.99 -55.75 16.92
C ILE A 256 6.82 -54.91 17.89
N SER A 257 7.62 -55.53 18.77
CA SER A 257 8.50 -54.79 19.69
C SER A 257 9.50 -53.90 18.95
N ARG A 258 10.17 -54.45 17.92
CA ARG A 258 11.12 -53.67 17.10
C ARG A 258 10.43 -52.49 16.40
N ALA A 259 9.24 -52.71 15.84
CA ALA A 259 8.46 -51.65 15.20
C ALA A 259 8.02 -50.58 16.20
N ILE A 260 7.66 -50.94 17.44
CA ILE A 260 7.36 -49.97 18.51
C ILE A 260 8.59 -49.15 18.88
N ASP A 261 9.76 -49.77 19.01
CA ASP A 261 10.99 -49.08 19.38
C ASP A 261 11.44 -48.11 18.27
N GLN A 262 11.37 -48.54 17.01
CA GLN A 262 11.60 -47.67 15.86
C GLN A 262 10.57 -46.54 15.75
N GLY A 263 9.28 -46.82 16.01
CA GLY A 263 8.23 -45.81 16.06
C GLY A 263 8.46 -44.75 17.13
N LYS A 264 8.99 -45.14 18.31
CA LYS A 264 9.39 -44.18 19.36
C LYS A 264 10.59 -43.34 18.95
N ASP A 265 11.60 -43.95 18.32
CA ASP A 265 12.76 -43.22 17.78
C ASP A 265 12.31 -42.19 16.74
N TYR A 266 11.37 -42.58 15.88
CA TYR A 266 10.77 -41.72 14.87
C TYR A 266 10.06 -40.53 15.51
N GLU A 267 9.19 -40.75 16.50
CA GLU A 267 8.51 -39.65 17.19
C GLU A 267 9.49 -38.70 17.90
N GLY A 268 10.58 -39.23 18.47
CA GLY A 268 11.64 -38.41 19.07
C GLY A 268 12.33 -37.51 18.05
N LYS A 269 12.73 -38.08 16.90
CA LYS A 269 13.40 -37.34 15.81
C LYS A 269 12.47 -36.37 15.09
N LYS A 270 11.21 -36.76 14.86
CA LYS A 270 10.16 -35.91 14.31
C LYS A 270 9.92 -34.69 15.21
N ALA A 271 9.81 -34.89 16.52
CA ALA A 271 9.64 -33.78 17.46
C ALA A 271 10.83 -32.81 17.45
N ALA A 272 12.05 -33.33 17.35
CA ALA A 272 13.26 -32.50 17.19
C ALA A 272 13.23 -31.71 15.87
N TYR A 273 12.91 -32.39 14.76
CA TYR A 273 12.79 -31.79 13.42
C TYR A 273 11.77 -30.64 13.40
N LEU A 274 10.57 -30.86 13.96
CA LEU A 274 9.51 -29.85 13.99
C LEU A 274 9.93 -28.63 14.83
N ARG A 275 10.60 -28.85 15.97
CA ARG A 275 11.10 -27.77 16.83
C ARG A 275 12.18 -26.93 16.15
N GLU A 276 13.10 -27.55 15.42
CA GLU A 276 14.17 -26.84 14.71
C GLU A 276 13.65 -26.07 13.49
N SER A 277 12.63 -26.62 12.83
CA SER A 277 12.00 -26.04 11.65
C SER A 277 10.92 -24.98 11.96
N GLY A 278 10.58 -24.77 13.25
CA GLY A 278 9.55 -23.81 13.67
C GLY A 278 8.10 -24.28 13.48
N TYR A 279 7.87 -25.56 13.15
CA TYR A 279 6.54 -26.15 13.00
C TYR A 279 5.95 -26.58 14.36
N THR A 280 4.62 -26.65 14.45
CA THR A 280 3.93 -27.08 15.68
C THR A 280 4.11 -28.58 15.92
N SER A 281 4.49 -28.96 17.14
CA SER A 281 4.91 -30.32 17.52
C SER A 281 3.75 -31.28 17.83
N GLY A 282 2.64 -31.22 17.08
CA GLY A 282 1.40 -31.92 17.44
C GLY A 282 0.72 -32.72 16.33
N GLU A 283 1.34 -32.81 15.15
CA GLU A 283 0.72 -33.48 14.01
C GLU A 283 0.81 -35.00 14.14
N LYS A 284 -0.36 -35.64 14.23
CA LYS A 284 -0.47 -37.09 14.21
C LYS A 284 -0.31 -37.60 12.79
N ASP A 285 0.52 -38.61 12.62
CA ASP A 285 0.67 -39.33 11.37
C ASP A 285 0.36 -40.82 11.55
N PHE A 286 0.43 -41.57 10.44
CA PHE A 286 0.14 -42.99 10.46
C PHE A 286 1.19 -43.81 11.22
N VAL A 287 2.42 -43.31 11.39
CA VAL A 287 3.48 -44.01 12.12
C VAL A 287 3.19 -43.95 13.62
N GLU A 288 2.76 -42.79 14.12
CA GLU A 288 2.27 -42.63 15.49
C GLU A 288 1.05 -43.54 15.75
N GLU A 289 0.08 -43.54 14.82
CA GLU A 289 -1.13 -44.34 14.92
C GLU A 289 -0.83 -45.84 14.91
N ASN A 290 0.02 -46.29 13.97
CA ASN A 290 0.50 -47.67 13.91
C ASN A 290 1.24 -48.04 15.20
N THR A 291 2.09 -47.15 15.73
CA THR A 291 2.80 -47.40 17.00
C THR A 291 1.83 -47.58 18.17
N LEU A 292 0.71 -46.85 18.20
CA LEU A 292 -0.33 -47.02 19.21
C LEU A 292 -1.07 -48.35 19.05
N ILE A 293 -1.42 -48.74 17.83
CA ILE A 293 -2.05 -50.04 17.51
C ILE A 293 -1.12 -51.19 17.93
N LEU A 294 0.17 -51.12 17.56
CA LEU A 294 1.17 -52.12 17.94
C LEU A 294 1.28 -52.27 19.47
N LYS A 295 1.23 -51.18 20.24
CA LYS A 295 1.22 -51.23 21.72
C LYS A 295 -0.02 -51.97 22.24
N LYS A 296 -1.20 -51.76 21.66
CA LYS A 296 -2.41 -52.51 22.02
C LYS A 296 -2.24 -54.00 21.72
N MET A 297 -1.68 -54.34 20.56
CA MET A 297 -1.42 -55.73 20.16
C MET A 297 -0.48 -56.44 21.16
N VAL A 298 0.54 -55.76 21.69
CA VAL A 298 1.41 -56.31 22.74
C VAL A 298 0.60 -56.62 24.01
N GLY A 299 -0.28 -55.72 24.43
CA GLY A 299 -1.16 -55.94 25.59
C GLY A 299 -2.03 -57.19 25.41
N ILE A 300 -2.68 -57.33 24.26
CA ILE A 300 -3.50 -58.50 23.92
C ILE A 300 -2.66 -59.79 23.98
N LEU A 301 -1.45 -59.80 23.41
CA LEU A 301 -0.58 -60.98 23.42
C LEU A 301 -0.07 -61.34 24.83
N GLN A 302 0.10 -60.35 25.72
CA GLN A 302 0.49 -60.57 27.11
C GLN A 302 -0.67 -61.15 27.93
N GLU A 303 -1.87 -60.59 27.80
CA GLU A 303 -3.09 -61.11 28.42
C GLU A 303 -3.37 -62.54 27.96
N GLU A 304 -3.24 -62.81 26.66
CA GLU A 304 -3.44 -64.15 26.10
C GLU A 304 -2.39 -65.14 26.61
N LYS A 305 -1.13 -64.71 26.74
CA LYS A 305 -0.05 -65.56 27.29
C LYS A 305 -0.30 -65.92 28.75
N ALA A 306 -0.89 -65.02 29.53
CA ALA A 306 -1.16 -65.23 30.95
C ALA A 306 -2.22 -66.32 31.20
N LEU A 307 -3.03 -66.67 30.19
CA LEU A 307 -3.99 -67.77 30.25
C LEU A 307 -3.32 -69.15 30.24
N ASP A 308 -2.03 -69.23 29.91
CA ASP A 308 -1.18 -70.43 29.99
C ASP A 308 -1.77 -71.69 29.33
N VAL A 309 -2.51 -71.51 28.22
CA VAL A 309 -3.26 -72.54 27.50
C VAL A 309 -2.39 -73.74 27.11
N SER A 310 -1.10 -73.52 26.86
CA SER A 310 -0.14 -74.58 26.52
C SER A 310 0.19 -75.55 27.67
N LYS A 311 -0.15 -75.21 28.92
CA LYS A 311 0.07 -76.07 30.11
C LYS A 311 -1.19 -76.81 30.56
N LEU A 312 -2.31 -76.67 29.86
CA LEU A 312 -3.53 -77.39 30.19
C LEU A 312 -3.31 -78.90 30.01
N GLU A 313 -3.41 -79.68 31.10
CA GLU A 313 -3.23 -81.15 31.09
C GLU A 313 -4.33 -81.86 30.29
N SER A 314 -5.55 -81.30 30.25
CA SER A 314 -6.64 -81.78 29.41
C SER A 314 -7.66 -80.69 29.11
N ILE A 315 -8.32 -80.79 27.94
CA ILE A 315 -9.42 -79.90 27.56
C ILE A 315 -10.74 -80.53 28.07
N VAL A 316 -11.17 -80.08 29.24
CA VAL A 316 -12.41 -80.46 29.93
C VAL A 316 -13.34 -79.24 30.06
N PRO A 317 -14.65 -79.41 30.32
CA PRO A 317 -15.62 -78.32 30.44
C PRO A 317 -15.18 -77.15 31.33
N GLU A 318 -14.48 -77.40 32.45
CA GLU A 318 -13.93 -76.34 33.30
C GLU A 318 -12.87 -75.46 32.59
N ASN A 319 -12.09 -76.02 31.65
CA ASN A 319 -10.98 -75.33 30.99
C ASN A 319 -11.32 -74.80 29.58
N ILE A 320 -12.48 -75.19 29.01
CA ILE A 320 -12.97 -74.69 27.71
C ILE A 320 -13.17 -73.16 27.73
N ASN A 321 -13.57 -72.59 28.87
CA ASN A 321 -13.75 -71.15 29.03
C ASN A 321 -12.43 -70.37 28.87
N ILE A 322 -11.30 -70.94 29.33
CA ILE A 322 -9.97 -70.35 29.19
C ILE A 322 -9.57 -70.33 27.71
N LEU A 323 -9.83 -71.42 26.99
CA LEU A 323 -9.53 -71.52 25.55
C LEU A 323 -10.41 -70.58 24.72
N ASN A 324 -11.69 -70.44 25.05
CA ASN A 324 -12.59 -69.46 24.43
C ASN A 324 -12.13 -68.02 24.68
N SER A 325 -11.66 -67.72 25.89
CA SER A 325 -11.10 -66.40 26.24
C SER A 325 -9.84 -66.10 25.44
N SER A 326 -8.93 -67.08 25.31
CA SER A 326 -7.75 -66.98 24.44
C SER A 326 -8.13 -66.74 22.98
N MET A 327 -9.08 -67.52 22.42
CA MET A 327 -9.52 -67.31 21.04
C MET A 327 -10.15 -65.94 20.83
N SER A 328 -10.93 -65.42 21.80
CA SER A 328 -11.48 -64.07 21.73
C SER A 328 -10.39 -63.00 21.71
N LEU A 329 -9.38 -63.09 22.57
CA LEU A 329 -8.22 -62.19 22.55
C LEU A 329 -7.47 -62.27 21.21
N LEU A 330 -7.27 -63.46 20.67
CA LEU A 330 -6.59 -63.62 19.38
C LEU A 330 -7.43 -63.09 18.20
N HIS A 331 -8.76 -63.18 18.24
CA HIS A 331 -9.62 -62.50 17.27
C HIS A 331 -9.46 -60.97 17.37
N ASN A 332 -9.39 -60.42 18.58
CA ASN A 332 -9.11 -58.98 18.76
C ASN A 332 -7.73 -58.59 18.24
N TYR A 333 -6.70 -59.42 18.48
CA TYR A 333 -5.37 -59.22 17.90
C TYR A 333 -5.41 -59.15 16.37
N ILE A 334 -6.18 -60.03 15.71
CA ILE A 334 -6.34 -60.00 14.25
C ILE A 334 -7.01 -58.69 13.81
N ASN A 335 -8.07 -58.26 14.49
CA ASN A 335 -8.77 -57.02 14.16
C ASN A 335 -7.85 -55.79 14.28
N GLU A 336 -7.06 -55.70 15.36
CA GLU A 336 -6.05 -54.65 15.52
C GLU A 336 -4.92 -54.76 14.48
N THR A 337 -4.54 -55.97 14.08
CA THR A 337 -3.53 -56.14 13.03
C THR A 337 -4.02 -55.65 11.67
N GLU A 338 -5.30 -55.87 11.36
CA GLU A 338 -5.93 -55.41 10.12
C GLU A 338 -6.09 -53.88 10.05
N SER A 339 -6.19 -53.21 11.20
CA SER A 339 -6.32 -51.75 11.27
C SER A 339 -5.00 -51.00 11.01
N LEU A 340 -3.86 -51.70 11.02
CA LEU A 340 -2.56 -51.11 10.68
C LEU A 340 -2.56 -50.56 9.25
N LYS A 341 -2.05 -49.33 9.09
CA LYS A 341 -1.91 -48.67 7.79
C LYS A 341 -0.63 -49.17 7.11
N GLU A 342 -0.75 -49.61 5.87
CA GLU A 342 0.41 -49.89 5.01
C GLU A 342 0.68 -48.68 4.14
N ASN A 343 1.94 -48.27 4.05
CA ASN A 343 2.36 -47.22 3.14
C ASN A 343 3.15 -47.85 1.98
N GLN A 344 2.44 -48.20 0.90
CA GLN A 344 3.08 -48.64 -0.34
C GLN A 344 3.11 -47.46 -1.30
N ILE A 345 4.32 -47.01 -1.65
CA ILE A 345 4.50 -45.90 -2.59
C ILE A 345 4.01 -46.34 -3.98
N THR A 346 2.99 -45.65 -4.47
CA THR A 346 2.41 -45.89 -5.80
C THR A 346 3.06 -44.99 -6.86
N GLU A 347 2.77 -45.26 -8.15
CA GLU A 347 3.13 -44.31 -9.21
C GLU A 347 2.44 -42.96 -9.05
N GLU A 348 1.21 -42.95 -8.52
CA GLU A 348 0.44 -41.72 -8.29
C GLU A 348 1.09 -40.84 -7.23
N ASP A 349 1.65 -41.44 -6.17
CA ASP A 349 2.38 -40.71 -5.13
C ASP A 349 3.60 -39.99 -5.69
N ASN A 350 4.37 -40.66 -6.57
CA ASN A 350 5.52 -40.05 -7.23
C ASN A 350 5.13 -38.91 -8.19
N ARG A 351 4.00 -39.05 -8.90
CA ARG A 351 3.45 -37.96 -9.73
C ARG A 351 3.03 -36.77 -8.87
N ASN A 352 2.38 -37.02 -7.73
CA ASN A 352 1.95 -35.97 -6.79
C ASN A 352 3.15 -35.28 -6.11
N LYS A 353 4.22 -36.02 -5.79
CA LYS A 353 5.50 -35.43 -5.35
C LYS A 353 6.07 -34.48 -6.40
N SER A 354 6.02 -34.84 -7.68
CA SER A 354 6.51 -33.97 -8.77
C SER A 354 5.69 -32.67 -8.88
N ILE A 355 4.38 -32.72 -8.59
CA ILE A 355 3.52 -31.52 -8.51
C ILE A 355 3.96 -30.63 -7.34
N TYR A 356 4.24 -31.21 -6.17
CA TYR A 356 4.76 -30.46 -5.02
C TYR A 356 6.12 -29.80 -5.33
N GLU A 357 7.06 -30.50 -5.96
CA GLU A 357 8.35 -29.91 -6.34
C GLU A 357 8.18 -28.77 -7.35
N SER A 358 7.27 -28.91 -8.30
CA SER A 358 6.93 -27.84 -9.25
C SER A 358 6.32 -26.62 -8.55
N ALA A 359 5.50 -26.84 -7.53
CA ALA A 359 4.94 -25.79 -6.69
C ALA A 359 6.03 -25.07 -5.88
N LYS A 360 6.93 -25.82 -5.26
CA LYS A 360 8.09 -25.28 -4.53
C LYS A 360 8.99 -24.45 -5.44
N GLU A 361 9.32 -24.96 -6.64
CA GLU A 361 10.15 -24.25 -7.62
C GLU A 361 9.47 -22.94 -8.08
N LEU A 362 8.15 -22.93 -8.26
CA LEU A 362 7.39 -21.73 -8.60
C LEU A 362 7.53 -20.65 -7.52
N LEU A 363 7.42 -21.03 -6.23
CA LEU A 363 7.58 -20.09 -5.11
C LEU A 363 9.01 -19.55 -5.00
N GLN A 364 10.02 -20.34 -5.40
CA GLN A 364 11.42 -19.91 -5.41
C GLN A 364 11.77 -19.02 -6.61
N LYS A 365 11.01 -19.11 -7.72
CA LYS A 365 11.22 -18.27 -8.91
C LYS A 365 10.86 -16.81 -8.64
N GLY A 366 11.70 -15.90 -9.12
CA GLY A 366 11.45 -14.46 -9.03
C GLY A 366 10.15 -14.05 -9.73
N LEU A 367 9.33 -13.23 -9.07
CA LEU A 367 7.99 -12.92 -9.56
C LEU A 367 7.97 -12.19 -10.92
N LEU A 368 8.98 -11.37 -11.22
CA LEU A 368 9.03 -10.64 -12.48
C LEU A 368 9.17 -11.56 -13.69
N SER A 369 10.05 -12.56 -13.63
CA SER A 369 10.20 -13.52 -14.74
C SER A 369 8.88 -14.22 -14.98
N LEU A 370 8.23 -14.70 -13.91
CA LEU A 370 6.94 -15.41 -14.01
C LEU A 370 5.85 -14.65 -14.76
N VAL A 371 5.82 -13.31 -14.72
CA VAL A 371 4.78 -12.51 -15.36
C VAL A 371 5.22 -11.90 -16.70
N THR A 372 6.52 -11.69 -16.92
CA THR A 372 7.03 -10.91 -18.08
C THR A 372 7.67 -11.72 -19.18
N ASP A 373 7.86 -13.03 -19.02
CA ASP A 373 8.49 -13.90 -20.03
C ASP A 373 7.81 -13.85 -21.43
N ASP A 374 6.53 -13.47 -21.49
CA ASP A 374 5.74 -13.35 -22.73
C ASP A 374 5.61 -11.90 -23.27
N VAL A 375 6.37 -10.96 -22.71
CA VAL A 375 6.21 -9.51 -22.92
C VAL A 375 7.47 -8.94 -23.58
N SER A 376 7.44 -8.76 -24.90
CA SER A 376 8.65 -8.48 -25.71
C SER A 376 9.16 -7.03 -25.69
N ASP A 377 8.49 -6.07 -25.03
CA ASP A 377 8.78 -4.64 -25.25
C ASP A 377 8.66 -3.78 -23.97
N ILE A 378 9.42 -4.17 -22.93
CA ILE A 378 9.54 -3.38 -21.69
C ILE A 378 10.49 -2.21 -21.91
N SER A 379 10.01 -0.99 -21.64
CA SER A 379 10.82 0.22 -21.69
C SER A 379 11.95 0.18 -20.65
N ASN A 380 13.16 0.56 -21.08
CA ASN A 380 14.31 0.79 -20.21
C ASN A 380 14.56 2.29 -19.98
N ALA A 381 13.58 3.16 -20.27
CA ALA A 381 13.72 4.59 -19.99
C ALA A 381 14.02 4.81 -18.50
N SER A 382 14.88 5.76 -18.21
CA SER A 382 15.33 6.04 -16.85
C SER A 382 15.52 7.52 -16.64
N ILE A 383 15.13 7.98 -15.47
CA ILE A 383 15.38 9.34 -15.03
C ILE A 383 16.85 9.44 -14.65
N SER A 384 17.59 10.32 -15.33
CA SER A 384 18.89 10.78 -14.85
C SER A 384 18.69 11.63 -13.59
N ASP A 385 19.56 11.53 -12.59
CA ASP A 385 19.41 12.24 -11.29
C ASP A 385 19.29 13.76 -11.53
N LEU A 386 18.05 14.22 -11.62
CA LEU A 386 17.64 15.59 -11.86
C LEU A 386 17.23 16.22 -10.52
N ASN A 387 17.26 17.55 -10.46
CA ASN A 387 16.83 18.33 -9.30
C ASN A 387 15.29 18.26 -9.17
N LEU A 388 14.79 17.09 -8.79
CA LEU A 388 13.38 16.72 -8.79
C LEU A 388 12.67 17.19 -7.50
N PRO A 389 11.42 17.67 -7.59
CA PRO A 389 10.58 17.99 -6.45
C PRO A 389 10.57 16.92 -5.34
N SER A 390 10.43 15.64 -5.68
CA SER A 390 10.35 14.55 -4.69
C SER A 390 11.59 14.37 -3.83
N LYS A 391 12.76 14.83 -4.27
CA LYS A 391 14.01 14.79 -3.47
C LYS A 391 14.02 15.84 -2.34
N LYS A 392 13.15 16.85 -2.42
CA LYS A 392 13.02 17.94 -1.45
C LYS A 392 11.82 17.75 -0.52
N GLU A 393 11.09 16.64 -0.65
CA GLU A 393 9.91 16.34 0.17
C GLU A 393 10.28 16.27 1.66
N ASN A 394 9.66 17.13 2.48
CA ASN A 394 9.82 17.10 3.93
C ASN A 394 8.61 16.40 4.57
N THR A 395 8.71 15.08 4.75
CA THR A 395 7.62 14.21 5.21
C THR A 395 7.03 14.57 6.57
N GLU A 396 7.74 15.31 7.43
CA GLU A 396 7.28 15.63 8.79
C GLU A 396 6.26 16.79 8.85
N LYS A 397 6.19 17.64 7.82
CA LYS A 397 5.31 18.83 7.79
C LYS A 397 3.98 18.62 7.06
N ASN A 398 3.85 17.53 6.29
CA ASN A 398 2.71 17.31 5.42
C ASN A 398 1.62 16.50 6.13
N GLY A 399 0.43 17.08 6.26
CA GLY A 399 -0.73 16.37 6.80
C GLY A 399 -1.10 15.14 5.94
N LYS A 400 -1.67 14.11 6.56
CA LYS A 400 -2.14 12.91 5.84
C LYS A 400 -3.23 13.30 4.85
N THR A 401 -3.06 12.95 3.57
CA THR A 401 -4.12 13.12 2.56
C THR A 401 -5.31 12.21 2.89
N ASP A 402 -6.52 12.76 2.80
CA ASP A 402 -7.73 11.98 3.01
C ASP A 402 -8.01 11.03 1.82
N LEU A 403 -8.99 10.13 2.00
CA LEU A 403 -9.32 9.13 0.97
C LEU A 403 -9.88 9.77 -0.31
N THR A 404 -10.57 10.90 -0.20
CA THR A 404 -11.17 11.61 -1.33
C THR A 404 -10.09 12.25 -2.20
N ASP A 405 -9.12 12.91 -1.57
CA ASP A 405 -7.97 13.52 -2.25
C ASP A 405 -7.13 12.45 -2.97
N ARG A 406 -6.93 11.29 -2.34
CA ARG A 406 -6.24 10.15 -2.98
C ARG A 406 -7.00 9.63 -4.20
N ALA A 407 -8.32 9.50 -4.11
CA ALA A 407 -9.16 9.09 -5.24
C ALA A 407 -9.08 10.11 -6.39
N LEU A 408 -9.12 11.41 -6.07
CA LEU A 408 -8.99 12.49 -7.05
C LEU A 408 -7.60 12.54 -7.68
N LEU A 409 -6.54 12.29 -6.91
CA LEU A 409 -5.17 12.15 -7.43
C LEU A 409 -5.03 10.94 -8.36
N ALA A 410 -5.65 9.81 -8.03
CA ALA A 410 -5.65 8.63 -8.91
C ALA A 410 -6.39 8.88 -10.23
N LEU A 411 -7.54 9.56 -10.17
CA LEU A 411 -8.29 9.98 -11.36
C LEU A 411 -7.53 11.01 -12.21
N TYR A 412 -6.83 11.94 -11.56
CA TYR A 412 -5.93 12.87 -12.23
C TYR A 412 -4.76 12.13 -12.91
N GLY A 413 -4.15 11.20 -12.17
CA GLY A 413 -3.12 10.26 -12.62
C GLY A 413 -3.49 9.59 -13.94
N LYS A 414 -4.60 8.85 -13.91
CA LYS A 414 -5.24 8.19 -15.06
C LYS A 414 -5.40 9.11 -16.27
N ARG A 415 -5.78 10.36 -16.05
CA ARG A 415 -6.12 11.29 -17.13
C ARG A 415 -4.91 11.95 -17.77
N LYS A 416 -3.84 12.17 -17.01
CA LYS A 416 -2.70 13.01 -17.42
C LYS A 416 -1.40 12.25 -17.68
N PHE A 417 -1.30 11.01 -17.21
CA PHE A 417 -0.07 10.24 -17.24
C PHE A 417 -0.30 8.88 -17.89
N GLY A 418 0.71 8.43 -18.66
CA GLY A 418 0.69 7.13 -19.30
C GLY A 418 0.89 5.99 -18.31
N ASN A 419 0.57 4.77 -18.75
CA ASN A 419 0.89 3.54 -18.04
C ASN A 419 1.39 2.48 -19.02
N TYR A 420 1.74 1.31 -18.51
CA TYR A 420 2.26 0.19 -19.28
C TYR A 420 1.42 -0.16 -20.52
N ILE A 421 0.09 -0.11 -20.41
CA ILE A 421 -0.85 -0.40 -21.50
C ILE A 421 -1.06 0.82 -22.40
N SER A 422 -1.24 2.00 -21.81
CA SER A 422 -1.57 3.25 -22.49
C SER A 422 -0.45 4.27 -22.34
N LYS A 423 0.57 4.13 -23.19
CA LYS A 423 1.76 4.99 -23.21
C LYS A 423 1.45 6.34 -23.87
N ILE A 424 2.03 7.43 -23.36
CA ILE A 424 1.98 8.75 -24.00
C ILE A 424 3.30 9.00 -24.73
N LYS A 425 3.22 9.46 -25.99
CA LYS A 425 4.41 9.78 -26.79
C LYS A 425 5.08 11.06 -26.29
N ASP A 426 6.38 11.17 -26.54
CA ASP A 426 7.18 12.36 -26.24
C ASP A 426 7.24 12.75 -24.75
N HIS A 427 6.81 11.86 -23.85
CA HIS A 427 7.03 11.94 -22.40
C HIS A 427 8.39 11.34 -22.03
N ASP A 428 8.93 11.71 -20.88
CA ASP A 428 10.27 11.26 -20.44
C ASP A 428 10.27 9.76 -20.11
N LEU A 429 9.27 9.32 -19.36
CA LEU A 429 9.00 7.93 -19.02
C LEU A 429 7.80 7.38 -19.81
N SER A 430 7.79 6.07 -20.07
CA SER A 430 6.63 5.39 -20.66
C SER A 430 5.65 4.90 -19.61
N TYR A 431 6.12 4.62 -18.38
CA TYR A 431 5.36 4.01 -17.29
C TYR A 431 5.18 5.00 -16.13
N GLU A 432 4.50 6.10 -16.43
CA GLU A 432 4.40 7.26 -15.54
C GLU A 432 3.51 6.99 -14.32
N MET A 433 2.37 6.32 -14.47
CA MET A 433 1.54 5.90 -13.33
C MET A 433 2.31 4.97 -12.40
N GLU A 434 3.13 4.08 -12.96
CA GLU A 434 3.99 3.18 -12.22
C GLU A 434 5.09 3.93 -11.46
N TYR A 435 5.66 4.99 -12.06
CA TYR A 435 6.55 5.92 -11.36
C TYR A 435 5.85 6.61 -10.19
N ILE A 436 4.61 7.10 -10.37
CA ILE A 436 3.86 7.74 -9.28
C ILE A 436 3.67 6.76 -8.11
N ILE A 437 3.40 5.48 -8.38
CA ILE A 437 3.21 4.44 -7.36
C ILE A 437 4.53 4.04 -6.67
N SER A 438 5.61 3.85 -7.43
CA SER A 438 6.83 3.18 -6.95
C SER A 438 8.01 4.12 -6.73
N GLY A 439 8.17 5.16 -7.55
CA GLY A 439 9.22 6.17 -7.44
C GLY A 439 10.64 5.62 -7.67
N LYS A 440 10.80 4.58 -8.49
CA LYS A 440 12.10 4.06 -8.93
C LYS A 440 12.62 4.89 -10.10
N SER A 441 13.91 4.82 -10.37
CA SER A 441 14.57 5.61 -11.40
C SER A 441 14.34 5.10 -12.82
N SER A 442 13.89 3.86 -13.02
CA SER A 442 13.67 3.28 -14.35
C SER A 442 12.25 2.77 -14.55
N ASP A 443 11.76 2.84 -15.79
CA ASP A 443 10.49 2.26 -16.23
C ASP A 443 10.40 0.77 -15.82
N ARG A 444 11.44 -0.02 -16.11
CA ARG A 444 11.49 -1.44 -15.76
C ARG A 444 11.32 -1.70 -14.27
N ASP A 445 12.00 -0.93 -13.42
CA ASP A 445 11.91 -1.11 -11.96
C ASP A 445 10.54 -0.65 -11.42
N ASN A 446 9.99 0.43 -11.95
CA ASN A 446 8.65 0.91 -11.59
C ASN A 446 7.58 -0.13 -11.95
N LEU A 447 7.62 -0.66 -13.17
CA LEU A 447 6.72 -1.72 -13.62
C LEU A 447 6.86 -2.97 -12.75
N THR A 448 8.10 -3.36 -12.43
CA THR A 448 8.38 -4.53 -11.58
C THR A 448 7.72 -4.40 -10.22
N GLU A 449 7.88 -3.26 -9.57
CA GLU A 449 7.29 -3.03 -8.25
C GLU A 449 5.76 -2.94 -8.30
N VAL A 450 5.18 -2.38 -9.36
CA VAL A 450 3.73 -2.37 -9.55
C VAL A 450 3.19 -3.78 -9.80
N VAL A 451 3.82 -4.57 -10.68
CA VAL A 451 3.43 -5.96 -10.96
C VAL A 451 3.48 -6.80 -9.69
N LYS A 452 4.54 -6.68 -8.86
CA LYS A 452 4.62 -7.37 -7.56
C LYS A 452 3.44 -7.02 -6.65
N LYS A 453 3.11 -5.73 -6.53
CA LYS A 453 1.98 -5.27 -5.71
C LYS A 453 0.63 -5.79 -6.23
N ILE A 454 0.41 -5.76 -7.55
CA ILE A 454 -0.83 -6.31 -8.15
C ILE A 454 -0.92 -7.82 -7.90
N VAL A 455 0.16 -8.58 -8.11
CA VAL A 455 0.17 -10.02 -7.81
C VAL A 455 -0.14 -10.26 -6.34
N GLY A 456 0.44 -9.51 -5.40
CA GLY A 456 0.13 -9.64 -3.99
C GLY A 456 -1.37 -9.45 -3.70
N ILE A 457 -1.97 -8.39 -4.25
CA ILE A 457 -3.43 -8.15 -4.15
C ILE A 457 -4.22 -9.33 -4.73
N ARG A 458 -3.84 -9.81 -5.93
CA ARG A 458 -4.51 -10.94 -6.58
C ARG A 458 -4.37 -12.23 -5.78
N ASN A 459 -3.20 -12.49 -5.21
CA ASN A 459 -2.92 -13.68 -4.42
C ASN A 459 -3.82 -13.74 -3.17
N VAL A 460 -3.95 -12.64 -2.43
CA VAL A 460 -4.88 -12.56 -1.28
C VAL A 460 -6.32 -12.87 -1.70
N MET A 461 -6.77 -12.31 -2.83
CA MET A 461 -8.13 -12.56 -3.34
C MET A 461 -8.34 -14.01 -3.80
N ASN A 462 -7.31 -14.62 -4.37
CA ASN A 462 -7.32 -15.99 -4.86
C ASN A 462 -7.28 -16.99 -3.69
N LEU A 463 -6.43 -16.77 -2.69
CA LEU A 463 -6.38 -17.52 -1.43
C LEU A 463 -7.75 -17.53 -0.76
N GLY A 464 -8.37 -16.34 -0.61
CA GLY A 464 -9.68 -16.21 0.01
C GLY A 464 -10.78 -17.00 -0.71
N TYR A 465 -10.68 -17.20 -2.03
CA TYR A 465 -11.59 -18.11 -2.75
C TYR A 465 -11.17 -19.58 -2.59
N LEU A 466 -9.88 -19.90 -2.79
CA LEU A 466 -9.36 -21.27 -2.76
C LEU A 466 -9.67 -21.98 -1.44
N LEU A 467 -9.50 -21.29 -0.31
CA LEU A 467 -9.78 -21.81 1.03
C LEU A 467 -11.27 -22.13 1.26
N THR A 468 -12.17 -21.55 0.47
CA THR A 468 -13.63 -21.80 0.56
C THR A 468 -14.12 -22.90 -0.38
N ASP A 469 -13.30 -23.33 -1.35
CA ASP A 469 -13.67 -24.34 -2.35
C ASP A 469 -13.33 -25.76 -1.84
N SER A 470 -14.34 -26.49 -1.34
CA SER A 470 -14.16 -27.82 -0.77
C SER A 470 -13.59 -28.86 -1.75
N VAL A 471 -13.86 -28.71 -3.05
CA VAL A 471 -13.37 -29.63 -4.08
C VAL A 471 -11.87 -29.43 -4.28
N LYS A 472 -11.43 -28.17 -4.45
CA LYS A 472 -10.01 -27.84 -4.58
C LYS A 472 -9.24 -28.18 -3.31
N MET A 473 -9.81 -27.90 -2.14
CA MET A 473 -9.18 -28.24 -0.86
C MET A 473 -9.04 -29.75 -0.64
N SER A 474 -10.00 -30.56 -1.11
CA SER A 474 -9.89 -32.03 -1.10
C SER A 474 -8.79 -32.51 -2.04
N GLN A 475 -8.71 -31.93 -3.25
CA GLN A 475 -7.64 -32.23 -4.21
C GLN A 475 -6.25 -31.89 -3.66
N LEU A 476 -6.10 -30.73 -3.03
CA LEU A 476 -4.86 -30.30 -2.38
C LEU A 476 -4.46 -31.24 -1.23
N THR A 477 -5.43 -31.67 -0.42
CA THR A 477 -5.20 -32.64 0.68
C THR A 477 -4.70 -33.97 0.12
N PHE A 478 -5.36 -34.47 -0.93
CA PHE A 478 -4.96 -35.72 -1.59
C PHE A 478 -3.53 -35.65 -2.16
N ILE A 479 -3.22 -34.60 -2.92
CA ILE A 479 -1.87 -34.42 -3.50
C ILE A 479 -0.83 -34.29 -2.38
N ALA A 480 -1.15 -33.55 -1.31
CA ALA A 480 -0.22 -33.36 -0.21
C ALA A 480 0.08 -34.65 0.55
N SER A 481 -0.96 -35.43 0.87
CA SER A 481 -0.82 -36.72 1.55
C SER A 481 -0.01 -37.71 0.71
N SER A 482 -0.34 -37.84 -0.58
CA SER A 482 0.42 -38.67 -1.53
C SER A 482 1.87 -38.22 -1.69
N ALA A 483 2.13 -36.92 -1.78
CA ALA A 483 3.48 -36.39 -1.87
C ALA A 483 4.28 -36.66 -0.59
N ALA A 484 3.68 -36.49 0.59
CA ALA A 484 4.29 -36.82 1.88
C ALA A 484 4.65 -38.30 1.96
N THR A 485 3.78 -39.18 1.46
CA THR A 485 4.04 -40.63 1.33
C THR A 485 5.21 -40.91 0.40
N ALA A 486 5.25 -40.32 -0.80
CA ALA A 486 6.38 -40.51 -1.73
C ALA A 486 7.70 -39.88 -1.24
N ILE A 487 7.64 -38.86 -0.39
CA ILE A 487 8.81 -38.31 0.30
C ILE A 487 9.26 -39.26 1.43
N GLY A 488 8.35 -40.02 2.02
CA GLY A 488 8.62 -40.89 3.16
C GLY A 488 8.57 -40.17 4.51
N LEU A 489 7.91 -39.00 4.57
CA LEU A 489 7.79 -38.17 5.77
C LEU A 489 6.32 -37.73 5.92
N PRO A 490 5.45 -38.60 6.47
CA PRO A 490 4.00 -38.36 6.48
C PRO A 490 3.58 -37.13 7.29
N PHE A 491 4.35 -36.77 8.32
CA PHE A 491 4.11 -35.55 9.11
C PHE A 491 4.29 -34.24 8.32
N LEU A 492 4.80 -34.29 7.08
CA LEU A 492 4.91 -33.10 6.23
C LEU A 492 3.64 -32.78 5.44
N GLU A 493 2.60 -33.63 5.48
CA GLU A 493 1.37 -33.41 4.70
C GLU A 493 0.81 -31.99 4.86
N PRO A 494 0.63 -31.44 6.08
CA PRO A 494 0.06 -30.10 6.24
C PRO A 494 0.97 -28.97 5.72
N VAL A 495 2.28 -29.14 5.83
CA VAL A 495 3.28 -28.21 5.26
C VAL A 495 3.24 -28.24 3.73
N ILE A 496 3.22 -29.44 3.14
CA ILE A 496 3.11 -29.64 1.69
C ILE A 496 1.80 -29.05 1.18
N LYS A 497 0.69 -29.27 1.89
CA LYS A 497 -0.61 -28.71 1.55
C LYS A 497 -0.59 -27.18 1.56
N ALA A 498 0.05 -26.57 2.56
CA ALA A 498 0.28 -25.12 2.62
C ALA A 498 1.08 -24.60 1.42
N VAL A 499 2.16 -25.27 1.01
CA VAL A 499 2.92 -24.95 -0.21
C VAL A 499 2.04 -24.99 -1.44
N LEU A 500 1.24 -26.06 -1.59
CA LEU A 500 0.37 -26.24 -2.75
C LEU A 500 -0.75 -25.18 -2.81
N ILE A 501 -1.31 -24.79 -1.66
CA ILE A 501 -2.30 -23.70 -1.56
C ILE A 501 -1.70 -22.39 -2.04
N GLU A 502 -0.54 -22.02 -1.52
CA GLU A 502 0.14 -20.77 -1.87
C GLU A 502 0.57 -20.76 -3.34
N ALA A 503 1.20 -21.84 -3.82
CA ALA A 503 1.65 -21.94 -5.19
C ALA A 503 0.50 -21.91 -6.22
N TRP A 504 -0.64 -22.55 -5.92
CA TRP A 504 -1.79 -22.52 -6.82
C TRP A 504 -2.45 -21.15 -6.85
N SER A 505 -2.59 -20.51 -5.69
CA SER A 505 -3.09 -19.14 -5.61
C SER A 505 -2.19 -18.15 -6.34
N LEU A 506 -0.86 -18.28 -6.17
CA LEU A 506 0.13 -17.44 -6.83
C LEU A 506 0.15 -17.70 -8.35
N GLY A 507 0.08 -18.96 -8.78
CA GLY A 507 -0.04 -19.32 -10.20
C GLY A 507 -1.26 -18.67 -10.87
N GLU A 508 -2.41 -18.68 -10.18
CA GLU A 508 -3.61 -17.98 -10.64
C GLU A 508 -3.42 -16.45 -10.67
N ALA A 509 -2.73 -15.88 -9.68
CA ALA A 509 -2.43 -14.46 -9.63
C ALA A 509 -1.49 -14.03 -10.76
N VAL A 510 -0.46 -14.83 -11.05
CA VAL A 510 0.46 -14.64 -12.17
C VAL A 510 -0.30 -14.70 -13.50
N ALA A 511 -1.18 -15.69 -13.69
CA ALA A 511 -1.99 -15.81 -14.89
C ALA A 511 -2.93 -14.60 -15.07
N ASP A 512 -3.51 -14.09 -13.99
CA ASP A 512 -4.30 -12.86 -14.00
C ASP A 512 -3.48 -11.64 -14.42
N VAL A 513 -2.29 -11.43 -13.83
CA VAL A 513 -1.45 -10.27 -14.18
C VAL A 513 -0.90 -10.38 -15.60
N LYS A 514 -0.55 -11.58 -16.09
CA LYS A 514 -0.25 -11.79 -17.51
C LYS A 514 -1.41 -11.34 -18.41
N GLY A 515 -2.64 -11.62 -17.99
CA GLY A 515 -3.86 -11.15 -18.66
C GLY A 515 -3.96 -9.61 -18.66
N LEU A 516 -3.73 -8.97 -17.51
CA LEU A 516 -3.75 -7.51 -17.35
C LEU A 516 -2.68 -6.82 -18.22
N LEU A 517 -1.46 -7.35 -18.26
CA LEU A 517 -0.37 -6.83 -19.10
C LEU A 517 -0.64 -7.01 -20.59
N LYS A 518 -1.58 -7.88 -20.98
CA LYS A 518 -2.09 -8.01 -22.36
C LYS A 518 -3.31 -7.13 -22.62
N GLY A 519 -3.70 -6.26 -21.68
CA GLY A 519 -4.84 -5.35 -21.79
C GLY A 519 -6.20 -5.98 -21.49
N ASN A 520 -6.24 -7.22 -20.98
CA ASN A 520 -7.50 -7.87 -20.62
C ASN A 520 -7.96 -7.43 -19.22
N GLU A 521 -9.23 -7.69 -18.93
CA GLU A 521 -9.81 -7.49 -17.60
C GLU A 521 -9.77 -8.78 -16.78
N VAL A 522 -9.70 -8.63 -15.46
CA VAL A 522 -9.70 -9.75 -14.51
C VAL A 522 -10.82 -9.58 -13.51
N VAL A 523 -11.62 -10.62 -13.32
CA VAL A 523 -12.69 -10.66 -12.33
C VAL A 523 -12.09 -10.41 -10.93
N PHE A 524 -12.64 -9.41 -10.23
CA PHE A 524 -12.12 -8.97 -8.94
C PHE A 524 -12.16 -10.11 -7.90
N ILE A 525 -13.27 -10.87 -7.85
CA ILE A 525 -13.44 -12.03 -6.96
C ILE A 525 -13.64 -13.29 -7.80
N LYS A 526 -12.77 -14.28 -7.58
CA LYS A 526 -12.81 -15.57 -8.26
C LYS A 526 -14.00 -16.43 -7.83
N ASP A 527 -14.35 -17.34 -8.72
CA ASP A 527 -15.29 -18.44 -8.52
C ASP A 527 -14.86 -19.63 -9.37
N LYS A 528 -15.69 -20.68 -9.40
CA LYS A 528 -15.41 -21.90 -10.15
C LYS A 528 -15.27 -21.67 -11.66
N ILE A 529 -15.93 -20.65 -12.22
CA ILE A 529 -15.94 -20.36 -13.67
C ILE A 529 -14.72 -19.53 -14.05
N SER A 530 -14.37 -18.54 -13.24
CA SER A 530 -13.32 -17.55 -13.50
C SER A 530 -11.91 -17.98 -13.07
N TRP A 531 -11.79 -19.12 -12.36
CA TRP A 531 -10.51 -19.77 -12.03
C TRP A 531 -9.92 -20.46 -13.27
N LYS A 532 -8.68 -20.17 -13.62
CA LYS A 532 -8.10 -20.52 -14.93
C LYS A 532 -7.01 -21.59 -14.88
N THR A 533 -6.33 -21.73 -13.75
CA THR A 533 -5.18 -22.63 -13.59
C THR A 533 -5.57 -23.99 -13.02
N ASP A 534 -4.77 -25.00 -13.30
CA ASP A 534 -4.90 -26.35 -12.73
C ASP A 534 -3.68 -26.63 -11.84
N ILE A 535 -3.88 -27.30 -10.70
CA ILE A 535 -2.78 -27.62 -9.77
C ILE A 535 -1.67 -28.45 -10.44
N LYS A 536 -2.00 -29.26 -11.46
CA LYS A 536 -1.03 -30.06 -12.23
C LYS A 536 -0.25 -29.22 -13.24
N ASN A 537 -0.72 -28.01 -13.55
CA ASN A 537 -0.08 -27.07 -14.46
C ASN A 537 -0.32 -25.63 -13.99
N LEU A 538 0.40 -25.26 -12.91
CA LEU A 538 0.23 -24.00 -12.18
C LEU A 538 0.32 -22.74 -13.05
N LEU A 539 1.03 -22.80 -14.16
CA LEU A 539 1.22 -21.68 -15.10
C LEU A 539 0.55 -21.88 -16.46
N GLY A 540 -0.14 -23.00 -16.67
CA GLY A 540 -0.76 -23.36 -17.95
C GLY A 540 -2.16 -22.81 -18.20
N GLY A 541 -2.62 -21.87 -17.38
CA GLY A 541 -3.95 -21.29 -17.50
C GLY A 541 -4.15 -20.57 -18.84
N SER A 542 -5.24 -20.89 -19.55
CA SER A 542 -5.58 -20.20 -20.80
C SER A 542 -6.12 -18.80 -20.54
N ILE A 543 -5.59 -17.79 -21.24
CA ILE A 543 -6.12 -16.41 -21.23
C ILE A 543 -7.39 -16.38 -22.08
N LYS A 544 -8.51 -16.81 -21.50
CA LYS A 544 -9.83 -16.63 -22.12
C LYS A 544 -10.48 -15.37 -21.58
N ASN A 545 -10.99 -14.55 -22.51
CA ASN A 545 -11.73 -13.34 -22.19
C ASN A 545 -13.13 -13.70 -21.73
N ASP A 546 -13.38 -13.53 -20.43
CA ASP A 546 -14.67 -13.78 -19.80
C ASP A 546 -15.62 -12.59 -20.01
N LYS A 547 -15.88 -12.25 -21.29
CA LYS A 547 -16.71 -11.08 -21.70
C LYS A 547 -18.16 -11.13 -21.22
N ASN A 548 -18.61 -12.24 -20.63
CA ASN A 548 -20.00 -12.48 -20.25
C ASN A 548 -20.26 -12.49 -18.74
N SER A 549 -19.30 -12.13 -17.90
CA SER A 549 -19.56 -12.04 -16.46
C SER A 549 -20.22 -10.70 -16.11
N LYS A 550 -21.43 -10.71 -15.52
CA LYS A 550 -22.01 -9.53 -14.83
C LYS A 550 -21.21 -9.11 -13.58
N LYS A 551 -19.99 -9.62 -13.42
CA LYS A 551 -19.17 -9.49 -12.22
C LYS A 551 -18.22 -8.32 -12.40
N LEU A 552 -17.95 -7.65 -11.28
CA LEU A 552 -16.94 -6.61 -11.21
C LEU A 552 -15.60 -7.17 -11.68
N SER A 553 -15.10 -6.64 -12.80
CA SER A 553 -13.81 -6.95 -13.38
C SER A 553 -12.99 -5.67 -13.45
N LEU A 554 -11.68 -5.80 -13.23
CA LEU A 554 -10.75 -4.68 -13.22
C LEU A 554 -9.70 -4.85 -14.31
N ASN A 555 -9.39 -3.75 -15.00
CA ASN A 555 -8.27 -3.66 -15.93
C ASN A 555 -6.98 -3.17 -15.21
N TYR A 556 -5.87 -3.15 -15.95
CA TYR A 556 -4.57 -2.76 -15.42
C TYR A 556 -4.55 -1.32 -14.85
N GLU A 557 -5.19 -0.37 -15.55
CA GLU A 557 -5.27 1.04 -15.15
C GLU A 557 -6.02 1.21 -13.82
N GLN A 558 -7.12 0.47 -13.62
CA GLN A 558 -7.88 0.47 -12.38
C GLN A 558 -7.07 -0.09 -11.20
N TYR A 559 -6.24 -1.13 -11.43
CA TYR A 559 -5.30 -1.61 -10.42
C TYR A 559 -4.23 -0.55 -10.08
N CYS A 560 -3.71 0.18 -11.08
CA CYS A 560 -2.79 1.29 -10.84
C CYS A 560 -3.45 2.39 -10.00
N MET A 561 -4.70 2.77 -10.31
CA MET A 561 -5.47 3.73 -9.53
C MET A 561 -5.67 3.28 -8.07
N MET A 562 -6.01 2.00 -7.85
CA MET A 562 -6.10 1.44 -6.50
C MET A 562 -4.75 1.52 -5.76
N LEU A 563 -3.65 1.16 -6.41
CA LEU A 563 -2.31 1.23 -5.81
C LEU A 563 -1.88 2.68 -5.50
N MET A 564 -2.28 3.65 -6.33
CA MET A 564 -2.07 5.08 -6.03
C MET A 564 -2.85 5.51 -4.79
N MET A 565 -4.06 4.99 -4.56
CA MET A 565 -4.83 5.29 -3.34
C MET A 565 -4.25 4.62 -2.08
N ILE A 566 -3.65 3.44 -2.23
CA ILE A 566 -2.91 2.76 -1.15
C ILE A 566 -1.63 3.54 -0.82
N ALA A 567 -0.97 4.11 -1.83
CA ALA A 567 0.22 4.93 -1.66
C ALA A 567 -0.04 6.20 -0.86
N ASP A 568 1.03 6.78 -0.32
CA ASP A 568 0.94 8.08 0.33
C ASP A 568 0.61 9.17 -0.71
N GLY A 569 -0.44 9.96 -0.44
CA GLY A 569 -0.90 10.96 -1.39
C GLY A 569 0.06 12.14 -1.55
N ASN A 570 0.84 12.50 -0.53
CA ASN A 570 1.86 13.54 -0.66
C ASN A 570 3.02 13.02 -1.54
N LYS A 571 3.51 11.80 -1.28
CA LYS A 571 4.52 11.18 -2.17
C LYS A 571 4.04 11.11 -3.61
N SER A 572 2.77 10.75 -3.82
CA SER A 572 2.17 10.70 -5.15
C SER A 572 2.11 12.09 -5.80
N LEU A 573 1.75 13.12 -5.06
CA LEU A 573 1.73 14.51 -5.53
C LEU A 573 3.13 15.00 -5.92
N PHE A 574 4.15 14.73 -5.11
CA PHE A 574 5.53 15.10 -5.44
C PHE A 574 6.05 14.38 -6.68
N ARG A 575 5.72 13.09 -6.85
CA ARG A 575 6.06 12.34 -8.08
C ARG A 575 5.30 12.82 -9.30
N ILE A 576 4.06 13.30 -9.14
CA ILE A 576 3.32 14.00 -10.20
C ILE A 576 4.08 15.28 -10.60
N MET A 577 4.57 16.07 -9.63
CA MET A 577 5.38 17.25 -9.92
C MET A 577 6.69 16.90 -10.65
N ASP A 578 7.34 15.80 -10.29
CA ASP A 578 8.52 15.31 -11.01
C ASP A 578 8.20 15.06 -12.48
N LEU A 579 7.12 14.32 -12.77
CA LEU A 579 6.73 13.98 -14.14
C LEU A 579 6.35 15.23 -14.96
N ILE A 580 5.61 16.18 -14.36
CA ILE A 580 5.32 17.46 -15.01
C ILE A 580 6.62 18.19 -15.35
N GLN A 581 7.57 18.25 -14.41
CA GLN A 581 8.87 18.88 -14.67
C GLN A 581 9.60 18.20 -15.83
N LEU A 582 9.73 16.87 -15.80
CA LEU A 582 10.44 16.08 -16.81
C LEU A 582 9.82 16.24 -18.19
N ASN A 583 8.49 16.12 -18.29
CA ASN A 583 7.79 16.20 -19.57
C ASN A 583 7.85 17.61 -20.19
N ILE A 584 7.69 18.66 -19.37
CA ILE A 584 7.82 20.03 -19.85
C ILE A 584 9.27 20.34 -20.27
N GLN A 585 10.25 19.82 -19.51
CA GLN A 585 11.67 19.95 -19.87
C GLN A 585 12.00 19.30 -21.21
N LYS A 586 11.47 18.09 -21.44
CA LYS A 586 11.68 17.33 -22.67
C LYS A 586 11.01 17.96 -23.89
N LYS A 587 9.75 18.39 -23.76
CA LYS A 587 8.94 18.89 -24.89
C LYS A 587 9.19 20.36 -25.21
N TYR A 588 9.42 21.20 -24.21
CA TYR A 588 9.31 22.65 -24.38
C TYR A 588 10.55 23.41 -23.92
N ASN A 589 10.99 23.22 -22.67
CA ASN A 589 12.06 24.03 -22.11
C ASN A 589 12.86 23.30 -21.02
N SER A 590 14.09 22.89 -21.35
CA SER A 590 14.98 22.13 -20.45
C SER A 590 15.35 22.86 -19.15
N LYS A 591 15.12 24.18 -19.04
CA LYS A 591 15.36 24.95 -17.81
C LYS A 591 14.15 25.03 -16.87
N PHE A 592 12.99 24.51 -17.29
CA PHE A 592 11.78 24.52 -16.48
C PHE A 592 12.01 23.79 -15.15
N GLN A 593 11.57 24.38 -14.04
CA GLN A 593 11.72 23.78 -12.71
C GLN A 593 10.46 24.02 -11.90
N MET A 594 9.84 22.94 -11.42
CA MET A 594 8.64 23.02 -10.58
C MET A 594 8.92 23.74 -9.25
N SER A 595 10.14 23.67 -8.72
CA SER A 595 10.51 24.42 -7.51
C SER A 595 10.55 25.94 -7.70
N LYS A 596 10.50 26.43 -8.94
CA LYS A 596 10.36 27.86 -9.25
C LYS A 596 8.93 28.24 -9.66
N CYS A 597 7.99 27.32 -9.53
CA CYS A 597 6.60 27.57 -9.81
C CYS A 597 5.87 27.97 -8.53
N PHE A 598 5.10 29.06 -8.58
CA PHE A 598 4.25 29.49 -7.48
C PHE A 598 2.80 29.66 -7.93
N SER A 599 1.90 29.59 -6.95
CA SER A 599 0.44 29.68 -7.18
C SER A 599 -0.22 30.81 -6.38
N GLY A 600 0.58 31.55 -5.61
CA GLY A 600 0.14 32.73 -4.90
C GLY A 600 1.30 33.57 -4.40
N MET A 601 1.03 34.85 -4.16
CA MET A 601 1.97 35.81 -3.64
C MET A 601 1.28 36.81 -2.73
N LYS A 602 2.03 37.29 -1.73
CA LYS A 602 1.62 38.31 -0.79
C LYS A 602 2.73 39.34 -0.66
N PHE A 603 2.39 40.60 -0.86
CA PHE A 603 3.36 41.69 -0.80
C PHE A 603 2.72 43.01 -0.39
N LYS A 604 3.56 43.99 -0.06
CA LYS A 604 3.14 45.38 0.18
C LYS A 604 3.85 46.31 -0.79
N ALA A 605 3.09 47.05 -1.57
CA ALA A 605 3.61 48.15 -2.37
C ALA A 605 3.66 49.42 -1.52
N VAL A 606 4.84 50.04 -1.41
CA VAL A 606 5.04 51.26 -0.64
C VAL A 606 5.06 52.43 -1.61
N TYR A 607 4.07 53.30 -1.46
CA TYR A 607 3.90 54.48 -2.31
C TYR A 607 4.33 55.73 -1.58
N GLU A 608 4.79 56.70 -2.36
CA GLU A 608 5.18 58.03 -1.92
C GLU A 608 4.42 59.07 -2.76
N ILE A 609 3.80 60.04 -2.09
CA ILE A 609 3.07 61.14 -2.73
C ILE A 609 3.69 62.45 -2.29
N GLU A 610 4.10 63.28 -3.25
CA GLU A 610 4.51 64.65 -2.96
C GLU A 610 3.30 65.54 -2.65
N PRO A 611 3.37 66.44 -1.66
CA PRO A 611 2.28 67.34 -1.33
C PRO A 611 2.09 68.36 -2.46
N LEU A 612 0.84 68.65 -2.83
CA LEU A 612 0.54 69.57 -3.94
C LEU A 612 -0.10 70.86 -3.45
N PHE A 613 -1.19 70.76 -2.67
CA PHE A 613 -1.93 71.94 -2.21
C PHE A 613 -1.42 72.49 -0.86
N VAL A 614 -0.69 71.66 -0.09
CA VAL A 614 -0.10 72.04 1.21
C VAL A 614 1.38 72.47 1.09
N ALA A 615 2.02 72.21 -0.05
CA ALA A 615 3.43 72.50 -0.31
C ALA A 615 3.74 73.96 -0.68
N MET A 616 2.91 74.91 -0.25
CA MET A 616 3.11 76.31 -0.60
C MET A 616 4.34 76.89 0.14
N PRO A 617 5.13 77.80 -0.47
CA PRO A 617 6.40 78.29 0.10
C PRO A 617 6.33 78.87 1.52
N TRP A 618 5.23 79.56 1.84
CA TRP A 618 4.92 80.10 3.17
C TRP A 618 4.56 79.07 4.26
N VAL A 619 4.27 77.82 3.90
CA VAL A 619 4.03 76.69 4.83
C VAL A 619 5.34 75.90 5.05
N LEU A 620 6.13 75.72 3.99
CA LEU A 620 7.37 74.93 4.00
C LEU A 620 8.53 75.59 4.76
N ASN A 621 8.64 76.93 4.76
CA ASN A 621 9.75 77.64 5.41
C ASN A 621 9.81 77.53 6.95
N ASN A 622 8.81 76.92 7.60
CA ASN A 622 8.74 76.76 9.05
C ASN A 622 8.85 75.30 9.53
N LEU A 623 9.04 74.33 8.64
CA LEU A 623 9.15 72.91 8.98
C LEU A 623 10.55 72.40 8.59
N ASN A 624 11.46 72.34 9.56
CA ASN A 624 12.80 71.81 9.36
C ASN A 624 12.77 70.29 9.09
N GLU A 625 13.55 69.89 8.09
CA GLU A 625 14.17 68.56 7.89
C GLU A 625 13.24 67.34 7.67
N SER A 626 12.67 67.26 6.47
CA SER A 626 12.68 66.11 5.55
C SER A 626 11.57 66.34 4.52
N ASN A 627 11.88 66.20 3.24
CA ASN A 627 10.96 66.49 2.14
C ASN A 627 9.59 65.83 2.37
N GLY A 628 8.55 66.66 2.50
CA GLY A 628 7.25 66.34 3.10
C GLY A 628 6.31 65.44 2.28
N SER A 629 6.80 64.31 1.77
CA SER A 629 6.00 63.33 1.07
C SER A 629 5.19 62.43 2.03
N TYR A 630 3.98 62.09 1.62
CA TYR A 630 3.15 61.12 2.34
C TYR A 630 3.53 59.70 1.89
N THR A 631 3.89 58.83 2.83
CA THR A 631 4.16 57.42 2.54
C THR A 631 3.03 56.54 3.10
N TYR A 632 2.53 55.60 2.30
CA TYR A 632 1.59 54.57 2.75
C TYR A 632 1.84 53.24 2.06
N LYS A 633 1.22 52.18 2.59
CA LYS A 633 1.39 50.81 2.09
C LYS A 633 0.06 50.25 1.60
N VAL A 634 0.07 49.68 0.40
CA VAL A 634 -1.03 48.88 -0.13
C VAL A 634 -0.64 47.41 0.00
N LYS A 635 -1.45 46.64 0.73
CA LYS A 635 -1.27 45.19 0.83
C LYS A 635 -1.99 44.48 -0.31
N CYS A 636 -1.33 43.52 -0.93
CA CYS A 636 -1.91 42.61 -1.92
C CYS A 636 -1.69 41.16 -1.47
N ASP A 637 -2.72 40.34 -1.63
CA ASP A 637 -2.72 38.90 -1.38
C ASP A 637 -3.47 38.27 -2.54
N MET A 638 -2.76 37.53 -3.39
CA MET A 638 -3.30 36.99 -4.64
C MET A 638 -2.92 35.53 -4.78
N LYS A 639 -3.90 34.70 -5.15
CA LYS A 639 -3.78 33.24 -5.32
C LYS A 639 -4.72 32.80 -6.45
N TYR A 640 -4.39 31.71 -7.12
CA TYR A 640 -5.33 31.05 -8.04
C TYR A 640 -6.46 30.32 -7.33
#